data_AF-A0A9D4T2C9-F1
#
_entry.id   AF-A0A9D4T2C9-F1
#
_cell.length_a   1.000
_cell.length_b   1.000
_cell.length_c   1.000
_cell.angle_alpha   90.00
_cell.angle_beta   90.00
_cell.angle_gamma   90.00
#
_symmetry.space_group_name_H-M   'P 1'
#
loop_
_entity.id
_entity.type
_entity.pdbx_description
1 polymer ?
#
loop_
_entity_poly.entity_id
_entity_poly.type
_entity_poly.pdbx_seq_one_letter_code
_entity_poly.pdbx_strand_id
1 'polypeptide(L)'
;MELMHEVIDRHGVVMLNSAGNHGPALSTVNAPGTMPTSSIIAVGAYVSPDMMLAEYSLREKMPGLGYTWTSRGPSPDGDLGVSVCAPGGAITSVASWTLKGSQLLNGTSMSSPHAAGVVALLLSGLVARGLPYSPYSVRRALENSAQPTQDPFSMGHGLLQVDRAFEHLLQHGQCTERQFRFRVSCGPNRRGLYLREPQQSAKPSVHTVTIEPILLNEERADPLDKIGFELNLSLVCDAAWVSTPALLNMTYTSRTISLRLDPCGLAPGAYYTAVKAFDVTCPEKGPVFEIPISVIKPKPITKEDGYQWCIEKLTLHPGIQLKSRDPTNVAHVVVHAMQLRPMYSCETAEFQKTCMLPPSAEASHAFSVIGGLTLELCLAKWWTNLGDVDVDCTLTFYGLQPNPSRLVMRSSEGVYRFDVTSQLRPEEVSPAASLKQHVIVLRPAESKVRPLGARDVIPDGRVIYEIQLTYNFALSKATEVTPSFSLLSELLYESEYESQLWMIFDNNKQLLASGDAYPGRWPAKLPQLALLFTLCFFNMQYSTKLEKGDYVLRVHVRHEQSALVERLSDMPLELSHKLPSAIALDAYRSQGQAMIASAKKFAPLMTRPGAQVPVYLAPLPSDNDRQVKMTPPVPARKCLTLEQKVQLIREVEKGGRQKSEIARQFGIPPSTLSTVLKNKDVVLDGFEKKDTNDDCEDCDDLYEAVNSIVGGDLEGNFESFAMADADVPVVAPATDAEIVDLLRGPDEEEEPLDEQPREIPTVAQTQEILSLLRNRVECAGGDHDLIICLNKLERAPLASSRSTRQSQLTDFFVRE
;
A
#
# COMPACT_ATOMS: atom_id res chain seq x y z
N MET A 1 -1.94 13.01 -0.64
CA MET A 1 -1.92 13.66 0.70
C MET A 1 -2.85 14.89 0.78
N GLU A 2 -2.88 15.73 -0.24
CA GLU A 2 -3.68 16.98 -0.28
C GLU A 2 -5.21 16.75 -0.22
N LEU A 3 -5.70 15.64 -0.75
CA LEU A 3 -7.14 15.35 -0.78
C LEU A 3 -7.77 15.22 0.62
N MET A 4 -7.07 14.66 1.61
CA MET A 4 -7.60 14.59 2.97
C MET A 4 -7.72 15.99 3.60
N HIS A 5 -6.78 16.89 3.29
CA HIS A 5 -6.88 18.29 3.73
C HIS A 5 -8.09 18.95 3.10
N GLU A 6 -8.30 18.76 1.81
CA GLU A 6 -9.44 19.33 1.11
C GLU A 6 -10.76 18.84 1.70
N VAL A 7 -10.89 17.54 1.97
CA VAL A 7 -12.11 16.98 2.60
C VAL A 7 -12.40 17.62 3.97
N ILE A 8 -11.37 17.85 4.80
CA ILE A 8 -11.58 18.43 6.13
C ILE A 8 -11.77 19.95 6.05
N ASP A 9 -10.84 20.65 5.41
CA ASP A 9 -10.78 22.11 5.40
C ASP A 9 -11.84 22.72 4.49
N ARG A 10 -12.16 22.09 3.35
CA ARG A 10 -13.14 22.63 2.39
C ARG A 10 -14.56 22.15 2.66
N HIS A 11 -14.71 20.87 3.01
CA HIS A 11 -16.03 20.25 3.20
C HIS A 11 -16.44 20.08 4.66
N GLY A 12 -15.58 20.45 5.63
CA GLY A 12 -15.94 20.48 7.05
C GLY A 12 -16.11 19.09 7.68
N VAL A 13 -15.50 18.06 7.11
CA VAL A 13 -15.62 16.68 7.60
C VAL A 13 -14.75 16.47 8.84
N VAL A 14 -15.32 15.91 9.90
CA VAL A 14 -14.56 15.44 11.06
C VAL A 14 -13.98 14.07 10.73
N MET A 15 -12.66 13.99 10.52
CA MET A 15 -11.99 12.74 10.16
C MET A 15 -11.32 12.09 11.37
N LEU A 16 -11.70 10.85 11.66
CA LEU A 16 -11.09 10.02 12.69
C LEU A 16 -10.33 8.88 12.05
N ASN A 17 -9.18 8.54 12.64
CA ASN A 17 -8.36 7.43 12.19
C ASN A 17 -7.81 6.65 13.39
N SER A 18 -7.58 5.35 13.20
CA SER A 18 -6.89 4.54 14.20
C SER A 18 -5.42 4.97 14.33
N ALA A 19 -4.91 5.10 15.56
CA ALA A 19 -3.49 5.42 15.77
C ALA A 19 -2.54 4.32 15.26
N GLY A 20 -3.01 3.07 15.20
CA GLY A 20 -2.24 1.90 14.77
C GLY A 20 -2.07 0.87 15.88
N ASN A 21 -1.68 -0.35 15.50
CA ASN A 21 -1.51 -1.49 16.41
C ASN A 21 -0.04 -1.95 16.49
N HIS A 22 0.89 -1.02 16.31
CA HIS A 22 2.32 -1.30 16.15
C HIS A 22 3.15 -0.94 17.39
N GLY A 23 2.52 -0.78 18.55
CA GLY A 23 3.21 -0.59 19.83
C GLY A 23 3.97 -1.85 20.30
N PRO A 24 4.71 -1.80 21.43
CA PRO A 24 4.77 -0.71 22.41
C PRO A 24 5.90 0.31 22.21
N ALA A 25 6.77 0.18 21.22
CA ALA A 25 7.79 1.19 20.97
C ALA A 25 7.17 2.54 20.56
N LEU A 26 7.86 3.63 20.85
CA LEU A 26 7.53 4.98 20.43
C LEU A 26 7.72 5.15 18.93
N SER A 27 7.10 6.20 18.37
CA SER A 27 7.15 6.51 16.94
C SER A 27 6.62 5.41 16.03
N THR A 28 5.54 4.75 16.49
CA THR A 28 4.87 3.64 15.83
C THR A 28 3.45 3.99 15.36
N VAL A 29 3.05 5.25 15.49
CA VAL A 29 1.79 5.75 14.88
C VAL A 29 1.91 5.58 13.37
N ASN A 30 0.86 5.05 12.73
CA ASN A 30 0.86 4.79 11.29
C ASN A 30 0.14 5.92 10.53
N ALA A 31 0.46 6.05 9.24
CA ALA A 31 -0.37 6.82 8.33
C ALA A 31 -1.77 6.19 8.26
N PRO A 32 -2.87 6.97 8.13
CA PRO A 32 -2.91 8.43 7.96
C PRO A 32 -2.61 9.33 9.18
N GLY A 33 -2.53 8.80 10.40
CA GLY A 33 -2.38 9.62 11.62
C GLY A 33 -1.07 10.42 11.71
N THR A 34 -0.01 9.90 11.09
CA THR A 34 1.30 10.57 10.97
C THR A 34 1.45 11.48 9.77
N MET A 35 0.45 11.55 8.89
CA MET A 35 0.48 12.48 7.76
C MET A 35 0.60 13.91 8.30
N PRO A 36 1.24 14.85 7.57
CA PRO A 36 1.55 16.21 8.03
C PRO A 36 0.30 17.12 8.12
N THR A 37 -0.74 16.61 8.76
CA THR A 37 -2.06 17.20 8.93
C THR A 37 -2.34 17.20 10.43
N SER A 38 -2.49 18.37 11.02
CA SER A 38 -2.98 18.52 12.40
C SER A 38 -4.52 18.46 12.48
N SER A 39 -5.17 17.88 11.46
CA SER A 39 -6.63 17.89 11.33
C SER A 39 -7.25 16.52 11.55
N ILE A 40 -6.52 15.43 11.28
CA ILE A 40 -6.99 14.06 11.54
C ILE A 40 -6.91 13.78 13.06
N ILE A 41 -7.99 13.23 13.60
CA ILE A 41 -8.05 12.80 15.01
C ILE A 41 -7.61 11.34 15.09
N ALA A 42 -6.41 11.10 15.58
CA ALA A 42 -5.88 9.75 15.76
C ALA A 42 -6.29 9.17 17.11
N VAL A 43 -6.88 7.97 17.09
CA VAL A 43 -7.50 7.34 18.27
C VAL A 43 -6.70 6.14 18.75
N GLY A 44 -6.21 6.21 19.99
CA GLY A 44 -5.55 5.11 20.70
C GLY A 44 -6.55 4.14 21.33
N ALA A 45 -6.12 2.89 21.57
CA ALA A 45 -6.98 1.82 22.08
C ALA A 45 -6.84 1.67 23.60
N TYR A 46 -7.92 1.96 24.33
CA TYR A 46 -8.06 1.79 25.77
C TYR A 46 -8.73 0.45 26.13
N VAL A 47 -8.29 -0.19 27.22
CA VAL A 47 -9.00 -1.30 27.86
C VAL A 47 -9.40 -0.89 29.27
N SER A 48 -10.71 -0.92 29.56
CA SER A 48 -11.23 -0.59 30.88
C SER A 48 -11.16 -1.80 31.82
N PRO A 49 -11.15 -1.58 33.15
CA PRO A 49 -11.23 -2.67 34.13
C PRO A 49 -12.47 -3.55 33.96
N ASP A 50 -13.59 -2.98 33.51
CA ASP A 50 -14.84 -3.71 33.32
C ASP A 50 -14.80 -4.57 32.05
N MET A 51 -14.23 -4.06 30.96
CA MET A 51 -14.02 -4.83 29.73
C MET A 51 -13.14 -6.05 29.98
N MET A 52 -12.11 -5.92 30.82
CA MET A 52 -11.25 -7.05 31.20
C MET A 52 -12.05 -8.22 31.76
N LEU A 53 -13.00 -7.97 32.66
CA LEU A 53 -13.85 -9.02 33.22
C LEU A 53 -14.91 -9.49 32.21
N ALA A 54 -15.70 -8.54 31.69
CA ALA A 54 -16.93 -8.86 30.95
C ALA A 54 -16.65 -9.38 29.54
N GLU A 55 -15.70 -8.78 28.83
CA GLU A 55 -15.40 -9.14 27.43
C GLU A 55 -14.30 -10.20 27.36
N TYR A 56 -13.29 -10.10 28.22
CA TYR A 56 -12.09 -10.95 28.13
C TYR A 56 -11.98 -12.02 29.19
N SER A 57 -12.96 -12.12 30.10
CA SER A 57 -13.00 -13.15 31.15
C SER A 57 -11.72 -13.19 32.01
N LEU A 58 -11.08 -12.04 32.23
CA LEU A 58 -9.97 -11.97 33.18
C LEU A 58 -10.48 -12.27 34.58
N ARG A 59 -9.63 -12.89 35.40
CA ARG A 59 -10.00 -13.27 36.78
C ARG A 59 -10.14 -12.07 37.70
N GLU A 60 -9.47 -10.97 37.39
CA GLU A 60 -9.36 -9.79 38.24
C GLU A 60 -9.34 -8.50 37.40
N LYS A 61 -9.82 -7.40 37.98
CA LYS A 61 -9.73 -6.07 37.38
C LYS A 61 -8.33 -5.51 37.56
N MET A 62 -7.72 -5.05 36.49
CA MET A 62 -6.50 -4.22 36.55
C MET A 62 -6.86 -2.75 36.28
N PRO A 63 -6.02 -1.79 36.67
CA PRO A 63 -6.20 -0.39 36.30
C PRO A 63 -6.36 -0.27 34.78
N GLY A 64 -7.27 0.60 34.34
CA GLY A 64 -7.48 0.82 32.91
C GLY A 64 -6.22 1.39 32.26
N LEU A 65 -5.85 0.86 31.11
CA LEU A 65 -4.63 1.23 30.39
C LEU A 65 -4.83 1.17 28.88
N GLY A 66 -3.87 1.71 28.12
CA GLY A 66 -3.79 1.44 26.69
C GLY A 66 -3.42 -0.02 26.44
N TYR A 67 -3.99 -0.64 25.40
CA TYR A 67 -3.56 -1.99 24.98
C TYR A 67 -2.06 -2.01 24.70
N THR A 68 -1.37 -3.10 25.03
CA THR A 68 0.09 -3.21 24.85
C THR A 68 0.53 -2.85 23.42
N TRP A 69 -0.22 -3.31 22.42
CA TRP A 69 0.03 -3.11 21.00
C TRP A 69 -0.46 -1.77 20.45
N THR A 70 -1.18 -0.93 21.21
CA THR A 70 -1.58 0.38 20.67
C THR A 70 -0.34 1.17 20.27
N SER A 71 -0.33 1.70 19.06
CA SER A 71 0.77 2.52 18.56
C SER A 71 0.98 3.74 19.46
N ARG A 72 2.23 4.20 19.55
CA ARG A 72 2.64 5.28 20.43
C ARG A 72 3.33 6.39 19.66
N GLY A 73 3.02 7.61 20.05
CA GLY A 73 3.79 8.80 19.71
C GLY A 73 5.22 8.77 20.27
N PRO A 74 5.98 9.85 20.06
CA PRO A 74 5.68 10.92 19.11
C PRO A 74 5.83 10.43 17.68
N SER A 75 5.10 11.01 16.74
CA SER A 75 5.31 10.79 15.32
C SER A 75 6.72 11.23 14.88
N PRO A 76 7.31 10.66 13.82
CA PRO A 76 8.67 11.02 13.37
C PRO A 76 8.86 12.52 13.03
N ASP A 77 7.79 13.22 12.69
CA ASP A 77 7.73 14.66 12.43
C ASP A 77 7.55 15.53 13.70
N GLY A 78 7.52 14.88 14.87
CA GLY A 78 7.51 15.46 16.21
C GLY A 78 6.14 15.75 16.78
N ASP A 79 5.06 15.46 16.06
CA ASP A 79 3.71 15.51 16.63
C ASP A 79 3.55 14.48 17.76
N LEU A 80 2.57 14.66 18.65
CA LEU A 80 2.22 13.63 19.62
C LEU A 80 1.68 12.38 18.91
N GLY A 81 1.04 12.55 17.75
CA GLY A 81 0.57 11.48 16.89
C GLY A 81 -0.74 10.83 17.33
N VAL A 82 -0.96 10.65 18.64
CA VAL A 82 -2.26 10.24 19.21
C VAL A 82 -2.99 11.47 19.74
N SER A 83 -4.22 11.70 19.29
CA SER A 83 -5.04 12.83 19.75
C SER A 83 -5.76 12.49 21.05
N VAL A 84 -6.52 11.39 21.07
CA VAL A 84 -7.33 10.91 22.19
C VAL A 84 -7.35 9.38 22.18
N CYS A 85 -7.94 8.76 23.19
CA CYS A 85 -8.21 7.32 23.19
C CYS A 85 -9.69 7.00 23.44
N ALA A 86 -10.07 5.81 23.00
CA ALA A 86 -11.40 5.24 23.16
C ALA A 86 -11.30 3.74 23.50
N PRO A 87 -12.35 3.11 24.04
CA PRO A 87 -12.42 1.67 24.21
C PRO A 87 -12.04 0.92 22.92
N GLY A 88 -11.03 0.04 23.00
CA GLY A 88 -10.46 -0.68 21.87
C GLY A 88 -10.95 -2.12 21.71
N GLY A 89 -11.76 -2.62 22.65
CA GLY A 89 -12.48 -3.89 22.58
C GLY A 89 -13.96 -3.64 22.27
N ALA A 90 -14.55 -4.50 21.44
CA ALA A 90 -15.97 -4.42 21.11
C ALA A 90 -16.53 -5.79 20.69
N ILE A 91 -17.76 -6.09 21.13
CA ILE A 91 -18.59 -7.14 20.54
C ILE A 91 -19.34 -6.51 19.38
N THR A 92 -18.94 -6.81 18.15
CA THR A 92 -19.47 -6.18 16.92
C THR A 92 -20.16 -7.19 16.02
N SER A 93 -21.10 -6.73 15.20
CA SER A 93 -21.66 -7.52 14.11
C SER A 93 -20.58 -7.88 13.09
N VAL A 94 -20.69 -9.06 12.49
CA VAL A 94 -19.80 -9.56 11.44
C VAL A 94 -20.62 -10.02 10.25
N ALA A 95 -20.00 -10.14 9.08
CA ALA A 95 -20.70 -10.53 7.87
C ALA A 95 -21.28 -11.95 7.98
N SER A 96 -22.47 -12.16 7.41
CA SER A 96 -23.25 -13.41 7.56
C SER A 96 -22.51 -14.67 7.06
N TRP A 97 -21.61 -14.54 6.08
CA TRP A 97 -20.79 -15.65 5.59
C TRP A 97 -19.83 -16.21 6.64
N THR A 98 -19.56 -15.48 7.72
CA THR A 98 -18.80 -15.98 8.88
C THR A 98 -19.60 -16.93 9.77
N LEU A 99 -20.90 -17.11 9.49
CA LEU A 99 -21.86 -17.95 10.24
C LEU A 99 -21.99 -17.55 11.72
N LYS A 100 -21.79 -16.26 12.03
CA LYS A 100 -21.91 -15.67 13.39
C LYS A 100 -22.68 -14.35 13.31
N GLY A 101 -23.53 -14.07 14.30
CA GLY A 101 -24.23 -12.78 14.41
C GLY A 101 -23.36 -11.66 14.99
N SER A 102 -22.35 -12.02 15.80
CA SER A 102 -21.43 -11.08 16.42
C SER A 102 -20.09 -11.74 16.77
N GLN A 103 -19.05 -10.93 16.94
CA GLN A 103 -17.74 -11.38 17.38
C GLN A 103 -17.07 -10.34 18.28
N LEU A 104 -16.40 -10.80 19.34
CA LEU A 104 -15.48 -9.96 20.11
C LEU A 104 -14.22 -9.71 19.31
N LEU A 105 -13.92 -8.44 19.07
CA LEU A 105 -12.74 -8.00 18.35
C LEU A 105 -12.01 -6.90 19.16
N ASN A 106 -10.72 -6.70 18.88
CA ASN A 106 -9.96 -5.59 19.44
C ASN A 106 -8.97 -4.99 18.45
N GLY A 107 -8.67 -3.72 18.67
CA GLY A 107 -7.84 -2.94 17.77
C GLY A 107 -8.04 -1.45 17.98
N THR A 108 -7.06 -0.64 17.58
CA THR A 108 -7.33 0.79 17.35
C THR A 108 -8.41 0.98 16.28
N SER A 109 -8.57 0.00 15.39
CA SER A 109 -9.68 -0.16 14.44
C SER A 109 -11.08 -0.25 15.08
N MET A 110 -11.19 -0.46 16.40
CA MET A 110 -12.46 -0.52 17.15
C MET A 110 -12.60 0.75 17.99
N SER A 111 -11.48 1.27 18.49
CA SER A 111 -11.46 2.58 19.16
C SER A 111 -11.85 3.72 18.21
N SER A 112 -11.42 3.68 16.94
CA SER A 112 -11.75 4.68 15.94
C SER A 112 -13.26 4.78 15.64
N PRO A 113 -13.97 3.69 15.30
CA PRO A 113 -15.43 3.75 15.10
C PRO A 113 -16.18 4.07 16.40
N HIS A 114 -15.68 3.68 17.57
CA HIS A 114 -16.25 4.11 18.84
C HIS A 114 -16.21 5.65 18.98
N ALA A 115 -15.04 6.25 18.73
CA ALA A 115 -14.88 7.70 18.74
C ALA A 115 -15.71 8.38 17.63
N ALA A 116 -15.87 7.75 16.46
CA ALA A 116 -16.73 8.25 15.40
C ALA A 116 -18.21 8.29 15.82
N GLY A 117 -18.69 7.25 16.51
CA GLY A 117 -20.02 7.23 17.11
C GLY A 117 -20.23 8.33 18.15
N VAL A 118 -19.21 8.60 18.98
CA VAL A 118 -19.22 9.72 19.92
C VAL A 118 -19.35 11.05 19.20
N VAL A 119 -18.54 11.29 18.16
CA VAL A 119 -18.63 12.51 17.36
C VAL A 119 -20.00 12.64 16.72
N ALA A 120 -20.58 11.56 16.19
CA ALA A 120 -21.93 11.58 15.63
C ALA A 120 -22.99 12.02 16.67
N LEU A 121 -22.89 11.59 17.93
CA LEU A 121 -23.77 12.04 19.02
C LEU A 121 -23.60 13.54 19.31
N LEU A 122 -22.35 14.02 19.40
CA LEU A 122 -22.06 15.44 19.61
C LEU A 122 -22.65 16.30 18.48
N LEU A 123 -22.40 15.91 17.23
CA LEU A 123 -22.91 16.61 16.06
C LEU A 123 -24.44 16.58 15.99
N SER A 124 -25.07 15.43 16.32
CA SER A 124 -26.53 15.33 16.39
C SER A 124 -27.12 16.34 17.37
N GLY A 125 -26.54 16.45 18.57
CA GLY A 125 -26.97 17.43 19.58
C GLY A 125 -26.78 18.88 19.15
N LEU A 126 -25.70 19.19 18.44
CA LEU A 126 -25.42 20.54 17.94
C LEU A 126 -26.37 20.94 16.81
N VAL A 127 -26.58 20.04 15.84
CA VAL A 127 -27.52 20.23 14.72
C VAL A 127 -28.95 20.41 15.24
N ALA A 128 -29.39 19.56 16.17
CA ALA A 128 -30.73 19.65 16.77
C ALA A 128 -30.97 20.98 17.51
N ARG A 129 -29.91 21.62 18.00
CA ARG A 129 -29.97 22.92 18.69
C ARG A 129 -29.67 24.11 17.77
N GLY A 130 -29.40 23.89 16.49
CA GLY A 130 -29.01 24.94 15.55
C GLY A 130 -27.70 25.63 15.91
N LEU A 131 -26.79 24.92 16.57
CA LEU A 131 -25.51 25.48 17.01
C LEU A 131 -24.41 25.23 15.97
N PRO A 132 -23.62 26.28 15.64
CA PRO A 132 -22.55 26.15 14.67
C PRO A 132 -21.37 25.35 15.25
N TYR A 133 -20.68 24.61 14.38
CA TYR A 133 -19.47 23.88 14.71
C TYR A 133 -18.53 23.83 13.50
N SER A 134 -17.31 23.37 13.74
CA SER A 134 -16.34 23.03 12.70
C SER A 134 -15.61 21.74 13.09
N PRO A 135 -14.90 21.08 12.17
CA PRO A 135 -14.02 19.97 12.53
C PRO A 135 -12.97 20.36 13.58
N TYR A 136 -12.53 21.62 13.58
CA TYR A 136 -11.51 22.14 14.49
C TYR A 136 -12.06 22.34 15.90
N SER A 137 -13.28 22.88 16.03
CA SER A 137 -13.92 23.05 17.33
C SER A 137 -14.27 21.71 17.97
N VAL A 138 -14.73 20.74 17.16
CA VAL A 138 -15.01 19.37 17.63
C VAL A 138 -13.72 18.71 18.12
N ARG A 139 -12.62 18.79 17.36
CA ARG A 139 -11.31 18.28 17.80
C ARG A 139 -10.88 18.89 19.13
N ARG A 140 -10.87 20.23 19.25
CA ARG A 140 -10.47 20.91 20.48
C ARG A 140 -11.36 20.54 21.67
N ALA A 141 -12.66 20.41 21.46
CA ALA A 141 -13.57 19.98 22.51
C ALA A 141 -13.24 18.57 23.00
N LEU A 142 -12.94 17.62 22.09
CA LEU A 142 -12.53 16.27 22.47
C LEU A 142 -11.20 16.26 23.23
N GLU A 143 -10.19 16.99 22.75
CA GLU A 143 -8.86 17.05 23.36
C GLU A 143 -8.88 17.75 24.73
N ASN A 144 -9.61 18.88 24.87
CA ASN A 144 -9.65 19.67 26.11
C ASN A 144 -10.56 19.07 27.19
N SER A 145 -11.50 18.20 26.83
CA SER A 145 -12.45 17.59 27.79
C SER A 145 -12.13 16.14 28.15
N ALA A 146 -11.15 15.54 27.47
CA ALA A 146 -10.73 14.16 27.72
C ALA A 146 -10.26 13.96 29.17
N GLN A 147 -10.50 12.77 29.71
CA GLN A 147 -10.00 12.36 31.01
C GLN A 147 -8.50 12.02 30.90
N PRO A 148 -7.59 12.76 31.55
CA PRO A 148 -6.16 12.54 31.41
C PRO A 148 -5.71 11.15 31.85
N THR A 149 -4.69 10.63 31.18
CA THR A 149 -4.06 9.33 31.46
C THR A 149 -2.57 9.49 31.69
N GLN A 150 -1.92 8.49 32.31
CA GLN A 150 -0.49 8.57 32.66
C GLN A 150 0.47 8.47 31.47
N ASP A 151 0.04 7.88 30.34
CA ASP A 151 0.88 7.70 29.14
C ASP A 151 0.34 8.54 27.97
N PRO A 152 0.84 9.78 27.78
CA PRO A 152 0.40 10.62 26.67
C PRO A 152 0.79 10.04 25.31
N PHE A 153 1.84 9.22 25.22
CA PHE A 153 2.28 8.67 23.93
C PHE A 153 1.28 7.65 23.37
N SER A 154 0.64 6.84 24.21
CA SER A 154 -0.39 5.89 23.74
C SER A 154 -1.81 6.46 23.74
N MET A 155 -2.08 7.47 24.55
CA MET A 155 -3.46 7.90 24.85
C MET A 155 -3.76 9.35 24.50
N GLY A 156 -2.76 10.11 24.04
CA GLY A 156 -2.92 11.51 23.67
C GLY A 156 -3.35 12.36 24.86
N HIS A 157 -4.39 13.16 24.67
CA HIS A 157 -5.01 13.99 25.71
C HIS A 157 -5.83 13.18 26.73
N GLY A 158 -6.06 11.89 26.46
CA GLY A 158 -6.72 10.96 27.38
C GLY A 158 -7.99 10.33 26.82
N LEU A 159 -8.81 9.77 27.71
CA LEU A 159 -10.02 9.04 27.36
C LEU A 159 -11.17 10.00 27.09
N LEU A 160 -11.78 9.89 25.91
CA LEU A 160 -12.91 10.74 25.51
C LEU A 160 -14.04 10.75 26.55
N GLN A 161 -14.69 11.90 26.71
CA GLN A 161 -15.83 12.12 27.61
C GLN A 161 -16.95 12.84 26.86
N VAL A 162 -18.05 12.14 26.55
CA VAL A 162 -19.10 12.65 25.66
C VAL A 162 -19.83 13.85 26.25
N ASP A 163 -20.22 13.74 27.51
CA ASP A 163 -20.90 14.78 28.29
C ASP A 163 -20.07 16.06 28.36
N ARG A 164 -18.81 15.95 28.77
CA ARG A 164 -17.89 17.10 28.91
C ARG A 164 -17.54 17.73 27.57
N ALA A 165 -17.34 16.93 26.52
CA ALA A 165 -17.10 17.44 25.17
C ALA A 165 -18.32 18.22 24.65
N PHE A 166 -19.53 17.73 24.92
CA PHE A 166 -20.75 18.43 24.54
C PHE A 166 -20.92 19.75 25.31
N GLU A 167 -20.71 19.73 26.63
CA GLU A 167 -20.74 20.94 27.46
C GLU A 167 -19.73 21.99 26.99
N HIS A 168 -18.52 21.58 26.64
CA HIS A 168 -17.49 22.46 26.08
C HIS A 168 -17.96 23.13 24.77
N LEU A 169 -18.55 22.35 23.86
CA LEU A 169 -19.09 22.86 22.59
C LEU A 169 -20.28 23.82 22.80
N LEU A 170 -21.10 23.60 23.82
CA LEU A 170 -22.20 24.50 24.17
C LEU A 170 -21.69 25.84 24.72
N GLN A 171 -20.68 25.80 25.60
CA GLN A 171 -20.16 26.99 26.28
C GLN A 171 -19.32 27.87 25.35
N HIS A 172 -18.53 27.25 24.46
CA HIS A 172 -17.53 27.94 23.65
C HIS A 172 -17.82 27.92 22.14
N GLY A 173 -19.02 27.47 21.76
CA GLY A 173 -19.44 27.36 20.36
C GLY A 173 -19.57 28.68 19.60
N GLN A 174 -19.46 29.85 20.26
CA GLN A 174 -19.48 31.17 19.60
C GLN A 174 -18.10 31.85 19.55
N CYS A 175 -17.05 31.20 20.06
CA CYS A 175 -15.71 31.77 20.04
C CYS A 175 -15.15 31.88 18.62
N THR A 176 -14.36 32.92 18.35
CA THR A 176 -13.82 33.23 17.02
C THR A 176 -13.00 32.08 16.44
N GLU A 177 -12.18 31.42 17.27
CA GLU A 177 -11.33 30.32 16.83
C GLU A 177 -12.12 29.09 16.36
N ARG A 178 -13.45 29.03 16.56
CA ARG A 178 -14.29 27.92 16.08
C ARG A 178 -13.98 27.58 14.62
N GLN A 179 -13.86 28.56 13.74
CA GLN A 179 -13.63 28.32 12.31
C GLN A 179 -12.16 28.21 11.91
N PHE A 180 -11.24 28.32 12.87
CA PHE A 180 -9.81 28.35 12.60
C PHE A 180 -9.11 27.13 13.19
N ARG A 181 -8.26 26.49 12.38
CA ARG A 181 -7.18 25.62 12.87
C ARG A 181 -5.86 26.36 12.84
N PHE A 182 -4.90 25.88 13.62
CA PHE A 182 -3.56 26.47 13.69
C PHE A 182 -2.57 25.45 13.16
N ARG A 183 -1.93 25.77 12.03
CA ARG A 183 -0.82 25.00 11.49
C ARG A 183 0.44 25.38 12.24
N VAL A 184 0.93 24.44 13.05
CA VAL A 184 2.23 24.54 13.74
C VAL A 184 3.30 23.88 12.88
N SER A 185 4.33 24.62 12.52
CA SER A 185 5.49 24.14 11.76
C SER A 185 6.77 24.42 12.53
N CYS A 186 7.49 23.34 12.86
CA CYS A 186 8.76 23.35 13.60
C CYS A 186 9.97 23.15 12.66
N GLY A 187 9.81 23.52 11.39
CA GLY A 187 10.74 23.26 10.30
C GLY A 187 10.06 22.55 9.11
N PRO A 188 10.83 22.21 8.06
CA PRO A 188 10.29 21.52 6.89
C PRO A 188 9.64 20.19 7.29
N ASN A 189 8.35 20.02 6.97
CA ASN A 189 7.57 18.81 7.25
C ASN A 189 7.63 18.33 8.72
N ARG A 190 7.68 19.26 9.68
CA ARG A 190 7.68 18.97 11.12
C ARG A 190 6.54 19.67 11.83
N ARG A 191 5.70 18.90 12.53
CA ARG A 191 4.58 19.40 13.34
C ARG A 191 4.96 19.65 14.80
N GLY A 192 6.07 19.09 15.27
CA GLY A 192 6.57 19.29 16.63
C GLY A 192 8.08 19.22 16.75
N LEU A 193 8.57 19.41 17.98
CA LEU A 193 10.00 19.38 18.30
C LEU A 193 10.35 18.01 18.87
N TYR A 194 11.08 17.22 18.08
CA TYR A 194 11.53 15.89 18.48
C TYR A 194 13.06 15.80 18.51
N LEU A 195 13.61 15.71 19.73
CA LEU A 195 15.04 15.52 19.98
C LEU A 195 15.25 14.07 20.41
N ARG A 196 15.80 13.23 19.53
CA ARG A 196 16.01 11.80 19.79
C ARG A 196 17.48 11.44 19.86
N GLU A 197 18.31 12.05 19.02
CA GLU A 197 19.71 11.67 18.90
C GLU A 197 20.59 12.34 19.97
N PRO A 198 21.68 11.68 20.43
CA PRO A 198 22.51 12.18 21.52
C PRO A 198 23.00 13.61 21.28
N GLN A 199 23.39 13.94 20.04
CA GLN A 199 23.92 15.25 19.68
C GLN A 199 22.88 16.36 19.79
N GLN A 200 21.59 16.02 19.66
CA GLN A 200 20.48 16.97 19.79
C GLN A 200 20.18 17.29 21.26
N SER A 201 20.41 16.34 22.16
CA SER A 201 20.17 16.49 23.61
C SER A 201 21.43 16.94 24.40
N ALA A 202 22.57 17.06 23.73
CA ALA A 202 23.87 17.34 24.36
C ALA A 202 24.06 18.80 24.76
N LYS A 203 23.36 19.74 24.13
CA LYS A 203 23.49 21.18 24.39
C LYS A 203 22.13 21.88 24.28
N PRO A 204 21.94 23.05 24.92
CA PRO A 204 20.76 23.85 24.71
C PRO A 204 20.63 24.27 23.24
N SER A 205 19.40 24.31 22.75
CA SER A 205 19.07 24.66 21.36
C SER A 205 17.92 25.66 21.30
N VAL A 206 17.93 26.50 20.27
CA VAL A 206 16.83 27.43 19.97
C VAL A 206 16.17 26.97 18.67
N HIS A 207 14.85 26.82 18.73
CA HIS A 207 14.01 26.35 17.63
C HIS A 207 13.04 27.43 17.22
N THR A 208 12.92 27.63 15.92
CA THR A 208 11.98 28.56 15.33
C THR A 208 10.71 27.81 14.99
N VAL A 209 9.56 28.29 15.48
CA VAL A 209 8.25 27.68 15.24
C VAL A 209 7.36 28.70 14.55
N THR A 210 6.76 28.29 13.45
CA THR A 210 5.82 29.10 12.68
C THR A 210 4.40 28.61 12.96
N ILE A 211 3.52 29.53 13.29
CA ILE A 211 2.11 29.30 13.57
C ILE A 211 1.30 30.08 12.54
N GLU A 212 0.34 29.42 11.90
CA GLU A 212 -0.50 30.02 10.88
C GLU A 212 -1.96 29.64 11.10
N PRO A 213 -2.86 30.63 11.20
CA PRO A 213 -4.28 30.37 11.25
C PRO A 213 -4.79 30.01 9.86
N ILE A 214 -5.59 28.95 9.78
CA ILE A 214 -6.22 28.48 8.54
C ILE A 214 -7.73 28.47 8.77
N LEU A 215 -8.44 29.23 7.94
CA LEU A 215 -9.89 29.37 7.99
C LEU A 215 -10.56 28.21 7.26
N LEU A 216 -11.65 27.69 7.85
CA LEU A 216 -12.51 26.71 7.21
C LEU A 216 -13.05 27.25 5.88
N ASN A 217 -12.92 26.45 4.82
CA ASN A 217 -13.34 26.75 3.46
C ASN A 217 -12.80 28.09 2.96
N GLU A 218 -11.48 28.25 3.08
CA GLU A 218 -10.77 29.51 2.80
C GLU A 218 -11.11 30.16 1.44
N GLU A 219 -11.39 29.35 0.43
CA GLU A 219 -11.73 29.78 -0.94
C GLU A 219 -13.09 30.47 -1.03
N ARG A 220 -14.04 30.09 -0.17
CA ARG A 220 -15.44 30.58 -0.19
C ARG A 220 -15.81 31.41 1.03
N ALA A 221 -14.92 31.53 2.01
CA ALA A 221 -15.15 32.29 3.23
C ALA A 221 -15.24 33.81 2.97
N ASP A 222 -16.01 34.51 3.80
CA ASP A 222 -16.13 35.97 3.71
C ASP A 222 -14.77 36.62 4.03
N PRO A 223 -14.24 37.51 3.17
CA PRO A 223 -13.04 38.27 3.49
C PRO A 223 -13.08 38.98 4.86
N LEU A 224 -14.26 39.37 5.34
CA LEU A 224 -14.44 39.98 6.66
C LEU A 224 -14.08 39.04 7.81
N ASP A 225 -14.29 37.72 7.67
CA ASP A 225 -13.91 36.73 8.69
C ASP A 225 -12.39 36.69 8.87
N LYS A 226 -11.63 36.83 7.77
CA LYS A 226 -10.16 36.91 7.79
C LYS A 226 -9.69 38.22 8.41
N ILE A 227 -10.32 39.34 8.04
CA ILE A 227 -9.95 40.68 8.52
C ILE A 227 -10.25 40.83 10.01
N GLY A 228 -11.38 40.28 10.48
CA GLY A 228 -11.82 40.34 11.86
C GLY A 228 -11.14 39.34 12.79
N PHE A 229 -10.33 38.42 12.27
CA PHE A 229 -9.64 37.42 13.08
C PHE A 229 -8.49 38.04 13.86
N GLU A 230 -8.66 38.09 15.18
CA GLU A 230 -7.61 38.45 16.13
C GLU A 230 -7.76 37.62 17.41
N LEU A 231 -6.64 37.05 17.89
CA LEU A 231 -6.55 36.34 19.16
C LEU A 231 -5.31 36.78 19.94
N ASN A 232 -5.49 37.10 21.22
CA ASN A 232 -4.41 37.35 22.14
C ASN A 232 -4.17 36.11 22.97
N LEU A 233 -3.01 35.47 22.79
CA LEU A 233 -2.69 34.18 23.36
C LEU A 233 -1.60 34.30 24.43
N SER A 234 -1.79 33.58 25.53
CA SER A 234 -0.76 33.31 26.55
C SER A 234 -0.17 31.92 26.30
N LEU A 235 1.16 31.84 26.16
CA LEU A 235 1.86 30.58 25.94
C LEU A 235 2.43 30.08 27.26
N VAL A 236 2.09 28.84 27.63
CA VAL A 236 2.49 28.23 28.91
C VAL A 236 3.10 26.85 28.66
N CYS A 237 4.13 26.50 29.41
CA CYS A 237 4.75 25.17 29.38
C CYS A 237 5.10 24.76 30.81
N ASP A 238 4.74 23.54 31.20
CA ASP A 238 4.97 23.03 32.56
C ASP A 238 6.43 22.60 32.78
N ALA A 239 7.19 22.38 31.71
CA ALA A 239 8.56 21.91 31.76
C ALA A 239 9.58 23.04 31.95
N ALA A 240 10.32 23.02 33.05
CA ALA A 240 11.37 23.99 33.36
C ALA A 240 12.54 24.03 32.34
N TRP A 241 12.73 22.95 31.58
CA TRP A 241 13.73 22.85 30.52
C TRP A 241 13.27 23.46 29.17
N VAL A 242 12.08 24.04 29.13
CA VAL A 242 11.53 24.76 27.97
C VAL A 242 11.31 26.23 28.33
N SER A 243 11.84 27.12 27.51
CA SER A 243 11.60 28.55 27.60
C SER A 243 10.86 29.03 26.35
N THR A 244 9.71 29.67 26.57
CA THR A 244 8.79 30.19 25.56
C THR A 244 8.53 31.68 25.79
N PRO A 245 8.22 32.47 24.74
CA PRO A 245 7.60 33.79 24.93
C PRO A 245 6.30 33.64 25.74
N ALA A 246 5.95 34.64 26.54
CA ALA A 246 4.75 34.58 27.38
C ALA A 246 3.46 34.92 26.61
N LEU A 247 3.55 35.79 25.59
CA LEU A 247 2.40 36.32 24.86
C LEU A 247 2.62 36.19 23.34
N LEU A 248 1.52 35.94 22.63
CA LEU A 248 1.47 35.88 21.18
C LEU A 248 0.14 36.47 20.71
N ASN A 249 0.19 37.59 19.99
CA ASN A 249 -0.96 38.11 19.27
C ASN A 249 -0.99 37.49 17.85
N MET A 250 -2.12 36.88 17.51
CA MET A 250 -2.38 36.22 16.23
C MET A 250 -3.48 36.96 15.49
N THR A 251 -3.11 37.62 14.39
CA THR A 251 -4.03 38.04 13.33
C THR A 251 -4.07 36.98 12.24
N TYR A 252 -4.81 37.18 11.14
CA TYR A 252 -4.83 36.25 9.99
C TYR A 252 -3.53 36.33 9.15
N THR A 253 -2.40 36.10 9.81
CA THR A 253 -1.06 36.10 9.25
C THR A 253 -0.22 35.02 9.93
N SER A 254 0.72 34.45 9.17
CA SER A 254 1.70 33.53 9.73
C SER A 254 2.65 34.27 10.67
N ARG A 255 2.86 33.73 11.86
CA ARG A 255 3.71 34.32 12.90
C ARG A 255 4.75 33.32 13.36
N THR A 256 5.96 33.82 13.60
CA THR A 256 7.08 33.00 14.03
C THR A 256 7.48 33.36 15.45
N ILE A 257 7.72 32.35 16.27
CA ILE A 257 8.24 32.45 17.64
C ILE A 257 9.51 31.61 17.79
N SER A 258 10.30 31.91 18.81
CA SER A 258 11.50 31.14 19.14
C SER A 258 11.34 30.46 20.49
N LEU A 259 11.55 29.15 20.53
CA LEU A 259 11.54 28.33 21.75
C LEU A 259 12.98 27.89 22.08
N ARG A 260 13.37 27.99 23.35
CA ARG A 260 14.67 27.47 23.81
C ARG A 260 14.47 26.19 24.61
N LEU A 261 15.17 25.13 24.24
CA LEU A 261 15.16 23.83 24.92
C LEU A 261 16.51 23.58 25.59
N ASP A 262 16.49 23.13 26.84
CA ASP A 262 17.68 22.75 27.60
C ASP A 262 17.56 21.34 28.22
N PRO A 263 17.76 20.28 27.42
CA PRO A 263 17.65 18.90 27.89
C PRO A 263 18.89 18.41 28.66
N CYS A 264 19.91 19.25 28.88
CA CYS A 264 21.19 18.83 29.47
C CYS A 264 21.03 18.27 30.89
N GLY A 265 20.09 18.82 31.67
CA GLY A 265 19.80 18.38 33.04
C GLY A 265 18.93 17.13 33.18
N LEU A 266 18.33 16.64 32.09
CA LEU A 266 17.45 15.46 32.15
C LEU A 266 18.23 14.17 32.42
N ALA A 267 17.65 13.20 33.12
CA ALA A 267 18.21 11.85 33.19
C ALA A 267 17.93 11.09 31.88
N PRO A 268 18.65 9.99 31.55
CA PRO A 268 18.28 9.13 30.43
C PRO A 268 16.82 8.66 30.54
N GLY A 269 16.07 8.73 29.44
CA GLY A 269 14.63 8.43 29.42
C GLY A 269 13.86 9.16 28.33
N ALA A 270 12.55 8.94 28.28
CA ALA A 270 11.62 9.63 27.37
C ALA A 270 10.84 10.69 28.13
N TYR A 271 10.78 11.90 27.57
CA TYR A 271 10.08 13.05 28.16
C TYR A 271 9.17 13.67 27.11
N TYR A 272 7.97 14.05 27.54
CA TYR A 272 7.00 14.79 26.74
C TYR A 272 6.53 16.02 27.49
N THR A 273 6.38 17.12 26.77
CA THR A 273 5.71 18.34 27.21
C THR A 273 5.14 19.04 25.99
N ALA A 274 4.30 20.06 26.19
CA ALA A 274 3.83 20.92 25.12
C ALA A 274 3.80 22.38 25.56
N VAL A 275 4.06 23.28 24.62
CA VAL A 275 3.74 24.71 24.82
C VAL A 275 2.28 24.90 24.43
N LYS A 276 1.45 25.21 25.42
CA LYS A 276 0.00 25.36 25.29
C LYS A 276 -0.36 26.83 25.11
N ALA A 277 -1.16 27.13 24.10
CA ALA A 277 -1.61 28.49 23.81
C ALA A 277 -3.05 28.70 24.30
N PHE A 278 -3.23 29.55 25.31
CA PHE A 278 -4.54 29.89 25.89
C PHE A 278 -4.99 31.26 25.41
N ASP A 279 -6.27 31.43 25.09
CA ASP A 279 -6.84 32.75 24.86
C ASP A 279 -6.89 33.53 26.18
N VAL A 280 -6.29 34.72 26.20
CA VAL A 280 -6.23 35.59 27.37
C VAL A 280 -7.64 36.03 27.81
N THR A 281 -8.59 36.12 26.87
CA THR A 281 -9.96 36.56 27.16
C THR A 281 -10.82 35.47 27.79
N CYS A 282 -10.51 34.19 27.53
CA CYS A 282 -11.25 33.04 28.02
C CYS A 282 -10.29 31.85 28.20
N PRO A 283 -9.44 31.83 29.26
CA PRO A 283 -8.50 30.74 29.49
C PRO A 283 -9.16 29.41 29.85
N GLU A 284 -10.36 29.45 30.43
CA GLU A 284 -11.12 28.29 30.91
C GLU A 284 -11.56 27.33 29.80
N LYS A 285 -11.62 27.79 28.54
CA LYS A 285 -11.92 26.92 27.39
C LYS A 285 -10.77 25.95 27.06
N GLY A 286 -9.64 26.07 27.73
CA GLY A 286 -8.46 25.25 27.49
C GLY A 286 -7.61 25.76 26.32
N PRO A 287 -6.55 25.02 25.96
CA PRO A 287 -5.65 25.43 24.89
C PRO A 287 -6.34 25.47 23.53
N VAL A 288 -6.00 26.49 22.75
CA VAL A 288 -6.45 26.70 21.37
C VAL A 288 -5.60 25.88 20.38
N PHE A 289 -4.31 25.75 20.68
CA PHE A 289 -3.39 24.82 20.02
C PHE A 289 -2.22 24.51 20.96
N GLU A 290 -1.45 23.49 20.60
CA GLU A 290 -0.26 23.08 21.34
C GLU A 290 0.93 22.90 20.39
N ILE A 291 2.13 23.15 20.91
CA ILE A 291 3.40 22.85 20.22
C ILE A 291 4.02 21.64 20.96
N PRO A 292 3.90 20.42 20.42
CA PRO A 292 4.40 19.22 21.09
C PRO A 292 5.92 19.17 21.08
N ILE A 293 6.50 18.79 22.23
CA ILE A 293 7.94 18.68 22.44
C ILE A 293 8.25 17.34 23.09
N SER A 294 8.98 16.49 22.38
CA SER A 294 9.44 15.20 22.86
C SER A 294 10.97 15.14 22.89
N VAL A 295 11.53 14.67 24.00
CA VAL A 295 12.97 14.47 24.18
C VAL A 295 13.23 13.04 24.60
N ILE A 296 14.00 12.30 23.80
CA ILE A 296 14.55 10.99 24.17
C ILE A 296 16.02 11.19 24.50
N LYS A 297 16.38 10.96 25.77
CA LYS A 297 17.75 11.06 26.24
C LYS A 297 18.35 9.66 26.34
N PRO A 298 19.27 9.26 25.44
CA PRO A 298 19.83 7.92 25.44
C PRO A 298 20.81 7.71 26.59
N LYS A 299 20.92 6.47 27.06
CA LYS A 299 22.00 6.04 27.95
C LYS A 299 23.24 5.74 27.08
N PRO A 300 24.39 6.41 27.29
CA PRO A 300 25.62 6.05 26.59
C PRO A 300 26.09 4.68 27.07
N ILE A 301 26.48 3.80 26.14
CA ILE A 301 27.10 2.50 26.42
C ILE A 301 28.51 2.56 25.88
N THR A 302 29.50 2.37 26.75
CA THR A 302 30.91 2.56 26.40
C THR A 302 31.72 1.28 26.55
N LYS A 303 33.03 1.37 26.30
CA LYS A 303 33.96 0.25 26.44
C LYS A 303 34.10 -0.19 27.91
N GLU A 304 33.95 0.75 28.84
CA GLU A 304 33.98 0.51 30.28
C GLU A 304 32.86 -0.45 30.72
N ASP A 305 31.70 -0.37 30.06
CA ASP A 305 30.56 -1.27 30.28
C ASP A 305 30.69 -2.61 29.53
N GLY A 306 31.81 -2.86 28.83
CA GLY A 306 31.97 -4.03 27.96
C GLY A 306 31.00 -4.06 26.77
N TYR A 307 30.46 -2.90 26.39
CA TYR A 307 29.35 -2.77 25.45
C TYR A 307 28.14 -3.63 25.84
N GLN A 308 27.87 -3.68 27.14
CA GLN A 308 26.79 -4.43 27.74
C GLN A 308 25.95 -3.51 28.64
N TRP A 309 24.63 -3.65 28.58
CA TRP A 309 23.72 -2.98 29.52
C TRP A 309 22.93 -4.02 30.29
N CYS A 310 23.19 -4.10 31.59
CA CYS A 310 22.43 -4.95 32.51
C CYS A 310 21.43 -4.11 33.29
N ILE A 311 20.23 -4.64 33.45
CA ILE A 311 19.21 -4.11 34.37
C ILE A 311 18.79 -5.26 35.28
N GLU A 312 19.14 -5.13 36.56
CA GLU A 312 18.77 -6.09 37.60
C GLU A 312 17.45 -5.66 38.24
N LYS A 313 16.53 -6.62 38.41
CA LYS A 313 15.21 -6.36 38.98
C LYS A 313 14.52 -5.18 38.31
N LEU A 314 14.48 -5.19 36.99
CA LEU A 314 13.55 -4.32 36.31
C LEU A 314 12.18 -4.97 36.52
N THR A 315 11.39 -4.39 37.42
CA THR A 315 9.95 -4.65 37.51
C THR A 315 9.37 -4.15 36.21
N LEU A 316 9.37 -5.08 35.27
CA LEU A 316 9.22 -4.81 33.87
C LEU A 316 7.74 -4.89 33.61
N HIS A 317 7.27 -3.82 33.02
CA HIS A 317 6.67 -4.06 31.74
C HIS A 317 7.85 -3.93 30.72
N PRO A 318 8.34 -5.04 30.07
CA PRO A 318 9.44 -5.29 29.07
C PRO A 318 10.78 -6.01 29.41
N GLY A 319 11.95 -5.92 28.72
CA GLY A 319 12.97 -7.02 28.54
C GLY A 319 14.35 -6.82 27.85
N ILE A 320 15.15 -7.89 27.77
CA ILE A 320 16.48 -8.06 27.16
C ILE A 320 16.78 -9.62 27.15
N GLN A 321 17.99 -10.19 27.35
CA GLN A 321 18.18 -11.58 27.82
C GLN A 321 17.39 -11.70 29.11
N LEU A 322 16.25 -12.32 28.97
CA LEU A 322 15.14 -12.22 29.90
C LEU A 322 15.19 -13.42 30.80
N LYS A 323 15.53 -13.22 32.07
CA LYS A 323 15.40 -14.25 33.08
C LYS A 323 14.23 -13.92 33.98
N SER A 324 13.17 -14.74 33.93
CA SER A 324 12.05 -14.60 34.85
C SER A 324 12.52 -14.85 36.28
N ARG A 325 12.20 -13.96 37.21
CA ARG A 325 12.38 -14.21 38.65
C ARG A 325 11.13 -14.77 39.33
N ASP A 326 9.98 -14.76 38.65
CA ASP A 326 8.75 -15.30 39.21
C ASP A 326 8.89 -16.84 39.33
N PRO A 327 8.72 -17.42 40.54
CA PRO A 327 8.81 -18.86 40.76
C PRO A 327 7.56 -19.61 40.29
N THR A 328 6.48 -18.91 39.94
CA THR A 328 5.13 -19.49 39.78
C THR A 328 4.45 -19.16 38.46
N ASN A 329 4.53 -17.92 37.96
CA ASN A 329 3.77 -17.52 36.76
C ASN A 329 4.61 -17.47 35.49
N VAL A 330 3.95 -17.75 34.37
CA VAL A 330 4.53 -17.56 33.04
C VAL A 330 4.42 -16.08 32.66
N ALA A 331 5.55 -15.44 32.41
CA ALA A 331 5.61 -14.06 31.99
C ALA A 331 5.41 -13.94 30.48
N HIS A 332 4.44 -13.12 30.06
CA HIS A 332 4.12 -12.84 28.67
C HIS A 332 4.60 -11.44 28.34
N VAL A 333 5.67 -11.38 27.55
CA VAL A 333 6.54 -10.22 27.42
C VAL A 333 6.66 -9.87 25.94
N VAL A 334 6.45 -8.60 25.59
CA VAL A 334 6.72 -8.11 24.23
C VAL A 334 8.04 -7.35 24.22
N VAL A 335 9.00 -7.83 23.44
CA VAL A 335 10.27 -7.17 23.14
C VAL A 335 10.09 -6.37 21.85
N HIS A 336 10.22 -5.05 21.89
CA HIS A 336 10.12 -4.18 20.71
C HIS A 336 11.31 -3.22 20.65
N ALA A 337 12.29 -3.57 19.82
CA ALA A 337 13.46 -2.74 19.53
C ALA A 337 13.23 -1.90 18.27
N MET A 338 13.57 -0.61 18.32
CA MET A 338 13.27 0.36 17.28
C MET A 338 14.43 1.35 17.07
N GLN A 339 14.80 1.57 15.80
CA GLN A 339 15.70 2.65 15.38
C GLN A 339 15.05 3.45 14.26
N LEU A 340 14.99 4.78 14.42
CA LEU A 340 14.44 5.65 13.39
C LEU A 340 15.54 6.05 12.40
N ARG A 341 15.37 5.67 11.15
CA ARG A 341 16.19 6.16 10.04
C ARG A 341 15.51 7.38 9.43
N PRO A 342 16.24 8.49 9.17
CA PRO A 342 15.65 9.64 8.50
C PRO A 342 14.99 9.27 7.17
N MET A 343 13.74 9.69 6.96
CA MET A 343 12.95 9.45 5.74
C MET A 343 12.65 7.98 5.42
N TYR A 344 12.65 7.10 6.43
CA TYR A 344 12.19 5.70 6.29
C TYR A 344 11.08 5.41 7.28
N SER A 345 10.24 4.42 6.97
CA SER A 345 9.26 3.87 7.91
C SER A 345 9.95 3.31 9.15
N CYS A 346 9.29 3.40 10.32
CA CYS A 346 9.75 2.79 11.56
C CYS A 346 10.02 1.29 11.41
N GLU A 347 9.26 0.60 10.55
CA GLU A 347 9.39 -0.83 10.27
C GLU A 347 10.73 -1.22 9.60
N THR A 348 11.47 -0.24 9.06
CA THR A 348 12.71 -0.51 8.32
C THR A 348 13.84 -1.03 9.23
N ALA A 349 13.85 -0.62 10.49
CA ALA A 349 14.89 -0.98 11.47
C ALA A 349 14.25 -1.32 12.81
N GLU A 350 13.33 -2.28 12.78
CA GLU A 350 12.63 -2.79 13.94
C GLU A 350 12.96 -4.25 14.23
N PHE A 351 12.73 -4.65 15.48
CA PHE A 351 12.62 -6.03 15.89
C PHE A 351 11.53 -6.15 16.95
N GLN A 352 10.44 -6.83 16.61
CA GLN A 352 9.35 -7.11 17.52
C GLN A 352 9.19 -8.61 17.74
N LYS A 353 9.19 -9.03 19.00
CA LYS A 353 8.98 -10.43 19.38
C LYS A 353 8.20 -10.55 20.67
N THR A 354 7.17 -11.37 20.62
CA THR A 354 6.46 -11.82 21.81
C THR A 354 7.11 -13.07 22.38
N CYS A 355 7.43 -13.02 23.66
CA CYS A 355 8.14 -14.06 24.41
C CYS A 355 7.25 -14.58 25.54
N MET A 356 7.07 -15.90 25.59
CA MET A 356 6.50 -16.60 26.73
C MET A 356 7.65 -17.14 27.57
N LEU A 357 7.82 -16.61 28.78
CA LEU A 357 8.90 -16.96 29.69
C LEU A 357 8.33 -17.80 30.83
N PRO A 358 8.59 -19.11 30.86
CA PRO A 358 8.28 -19.93 32.03
C PRO A 358 9.02 -19.42 33.28
N PRO A 359 8.56 -19.81 34.49
CA PRO A 359 9.24 -19.50 35.75
C PRO A 359 10.73 -19.84 35.70
N SER A 360 11.60 -18.91 36.10
CA SER A 360 13.07 -19.07 36.09
C SER A 360 13.73 -19.38 34.72
N ALA A 361 12.98 -19.31 33.62
CA ALA A 361 13.52 -19.56 32.28
C ALA A 361 14.25 -18.34 31.71
N GLU A 362 15.13 -18.61 30.75
CA GLU A 362 15.90 -17.60 30.03
C GLU A 362 15.54 -17.60 28.54
N ALA A 363 15.39 -16.43 27.94
CA ALA A 363 15.26 -16.27 26.48
C ALA A 363 16.33 -15.32 25.93
N SER A 364 16.87 -15.66 24.76
CA SER A 364 17.87 -14.85 24.05
C SER A 364 17.48 -14.65 22.59
N HIS A 365 17.59 -13.41 22.12
CA HIS A 365 17.25 -12.99 20.77
C HIS A 365 18.32 -12.06 20.23
N ALA A 366 18.60 -12.17 18.93
CA ALA A 366 19.52 -11.30 18.21
C ALA A 366 18.80 -10.60 17.06
N PHE A 367 19.13 -9.33 16.85
CA PHE A 367 18.58 -8.49 15.79
C PHE A 367 19.62 -7.49 15.30
N SER A 368 19.43 -6.99 14.08
CA SER A 368 20.34 -6.02 13.47
C SER A 368 20.20 -4.64 14.11
N VAL A 369 21.33 -3.95 14.29
CA VAL A 369 21.38 -2.57 14.76
C VAL A 369 22.21 -1.69 13.83
N ILE A 370 21.85 -0.41 13.76
CA ILE A 370 22.52 0.60 12.94
C ILE A 370 23.37 1.47 13.86
N GLY A 371 24.67 1.57 13.56
CA GLY A 371 25.58 2.41 14.31
C GLY A 371 25.26 3.90 14.18
N GLY A 372 25.43 4.66 15.27
CA GLY A 372 25.26 6.11 15.29
C GLY A 372 23.82 6.61 15.47
N LEU A 373 22.83 5.70 15.53
CA LEU A 373 21.43 6.02 15.81
C LEU A 373 21.01 5.49 17.17
N THR A 374 20.09 6.20 17.82
CA THR A 374 19.53 5.80 19.11
C THR A 374 18.68 4.53 18.97
N LEU A 375 19.09 3.47 19.68
CA LEU A 375 18.29 2.26 19.86
C LEU A 375 17.31 2.47 21.00
N GLU A 376 16.03 2.42 20.67
CA GLU A 376 14.99 2.26 21.67
C GLU A 376 14.73 0.78 21.86
N LEU A 377 14.84 0.32 23.09
CA LEU A 377 14.44 -1.01 23.48
C LEU A 377 13.22 -0.86 24.39
N CYS A 378 12.04 -0.84 23.77
CA CYS A 378 10.78 -0.75 24.48
C CYS A 378 10.26 -2.13 24.71
N LEU A 379 9.81 -2.36 25.93
CA LEU A 379 9.27 -3.63 26.21
C LEU A 379 8.10 -3.46 27.18
N ALA A 380 7.03 -4.21 26.96
CA ALA A 380 5.82 -4.14 27.76
C ALA A 380 5.21 -5.51 28.08
N LYS A 381 4.59 -5.60 29.26
CA LYS A 381 3.91 -6.82 29.71
C LYS A 381 2.65 -6.92 28.87
N TRP A 382 2.34 -8.13 28.42
CA TRP A 382 1.11 -8.31 27.68
C TRP A 382 -0.08 -7.99 28.59
N TRP A 383 -1.00 -7.16 28.11
CA TRP A 383 -2.07 -6.56 28.91
C TRP A 383 -2.99 -7.58 29.60
N THR A 384 -3.09 -8.83 29.10
CA THR A 384 -3.89 -9.88 29.77
C THR A 384 -3.14 -10.60 30.88
N ASN A 385 -1.83 -10.38 31.03
CA ASN A 385 -1.04 -11.08 32.03
C ASN A 385 -1.23 -10.43 33.41
N LEU A 386 -1.74 -11.23 34.35
CA LEU A 386 -2.11 -10.79 35.71
C LEU A 386 -0.87 -10.70 36.60
N GLY A 387 -0.88 -9.72 37.51
CA GLY A 387 0.22 -9.52 38.47
C GLY A 387 1.45 -8.82 37.88
N ASP A 388 2.42 -8.56 38.74
CA ASP A 388 3.68 -7.93 38.36
C ASP A 388 4.69 -8.98 37.86
N VAL A 389 5.53 -8.58 36.91
CA VAL A 389 6.56 -9.45 36.32
C VAL A 389 7.92 -8.82 36.54
N ASP A 390 8.76 -9.50 37.33
CA ASP A 390 10.16 -9.16 37.51
C ASP A 390 11.01 -9.99 36.54
N VAL A 391 11.78 -9.30 35.71
CA VAL A 391 12.69 -9.95 34.75
C VAL A 391 14.05 -9.24 34.75
N ASP A 392 15.11 -10.04 34.73
CA ASP A 392 16.47 -9.55 34.53
C ASP A 392 16.77 -9.44 33.04
N CYS A 393 17.73 -8.58 32.71
CA CYS A 393 17.76 -7.92 31.41
C CYS A 393 19.22 -7.60 30.98
N THR A 394 19.80 -8.25 29.95
CA THR A 394 21.22 -8.05 29.53
C THR A 394 21.50 -7.77 28.03
N LEU A 395 21.69 -6.52 27.61
CA LEU A 395 21.81 -6.13 26.19
C LEU A 395 23.27 -6.13 25.80
N THR A 396 23.62 -6.82 24.72
CA THR A 396 25.02 -6.99 24.31
C THR A 396 25.19 -6.59 22.85
N PHE A 397 26.09 -5.64 22.57
CA PHE A 397 26.34 -5.17 21.20
C PHE A 397 27.49 -5.92 20.52
N TYR A 398 27.20 -6.49 19.35
CA TYR A 398 28.13 -7.16 18.45
C TYR A 398 28.40 -6.28 17.22
N GLY A 399 29.56 -6.43 16.58
CA GLY A 399 30.10 -5.41 15.68
C GLY A 399 30.86 -5.91 14.46
N LEU A 400 30.58 -7.13 13.99
CA LEU A 400 31.11 -7.64 12.72
C LEU A 400 30.44 -6.94 11.53
N GLN A 401 31.22 -6.13 10.81
CA GLN A 401 30.72 -5.38 9.64
C GLN A 401 31.55 -5.67 8.39
N PRO A 402 30.92 -6.00 7.25
CA PRO A 402 31.60 -6.03 5.96
C PRO A 402 31.86 -4.61 5.44
N ASN A 403 32.97 -4.44 4.74
CA ASN A 403 33.35 -3.23 4.01
C ASN A 403 33.61 -3.61 2.53
N PRO A 404 32.79 -3.12 1.58
CA PRO A 404 31.63 -2.24 1.75
C PRO A 404 30.43 -2.94 2.43
N SER A 405 29.51 -2.16 3.01
CA SER A 405 28.32 -2.69 3.71
C SER A 405 27.31 -3.37 2.79
N ARG A 406 27.20 -2.91 1.54
CA ARG A 406 26.43 -3.57 0.48
C ARG A 406 27.39 -4.29 -0.45
N LEU A 407 27.27 -5.62 -0.50
CA LEU A 407 28.09 -6.46 -1.37
C LEU A 407 27.43 -6.58 -2.74
N VAL A 408 28.17 -6.24 -3.79
CA VAL A 408 27.74 -6.36 -5.19
C VAL A 408 28.86 -7.05 -5.95
N MET A 409 28.56 -8.25 -6.45
CA MET A 409 29.50 -9.07 -7.22
C MET A 409 28.98 -9.19 -8.66
N ARG A 410 29.80 -8.80 -9.63
CA ARG A 410 29.51 -9.06 -11.05
C ARG A 410 30.10 -10.40 -11.45
N SER A 411 29.37 -11.15 -12.28
CA SER A 411 29.81 -12.48 -12.72
C SER A 411 31.14 -12.47 -13.50
N SER A 412 31.44 -11.37 -14.21
CA SER A 412 32.65 -11.22 -15.02
C SER A 412 33.88 -10.72 -14.25
N GLU A 413 33.73 -10.31 -12.99
CA GLU A 413 34.84 -9.70 -12.21
C GLU A 413 35.74 -10.75 -11.52
N GLY A 414 35.47 -12.04 -11.71
CA GLY A 414 36.28 -13.13 -11.15
C GLY A 414 36.05 -13.31 -9.66
N VAL A 415 37.12 -13.41 -8.87
CA VAL A 415 37.04 -13.56 -7.41
C VAL A 415 36.70 -12.22 -6.77
N TYR A 416 35.58 -12.17 -6.05
CA TYR A 416 35.13 -10.97 -5.35
C TYR A 416 35.73 -10.92 -3.94
N ARG A 417 36.34 -9.80 -3.57
CA ARG A 417 36.90 -9.58 -2.23
C ARG A 417 36.09 -8.53 -1.49
N PHE A 418 35.83 -8.79 -0.21
CA PHE A 418 35.40 -7.78 0.75
C PHE A 418 36.11 -8.02 2.10
N ASP A 419 36.28 -6.96 2.90
CA ASP A 419 36.95 -7.07 4.20
C ASP A 419 35.90 -7.04 5.31
N VAL A 420 36.03 -7.89 6.32
CA VAL A 420 35.19 -7.91 7.52
C VAL A 420 35.99 -7.36 8.69
N THR A 421 35.42 -6.40 9.42
CA THR A 421 36.07 -5.81 10.60
C THR A 421 35.18 -6.01 11.82
N SER A 422 35.77 -6.44 12.93
CA SER A 422 35.12 -6.34 14.24
C SER A 422 35.45 -4.98 14.87
N GLN A 423 34.45 -4.19 15.23
CA GLN A 423 34.66 -2.85 15.82
C GLN A 423 34.66 -2.85 17.36
N LEU A 424 33.86 -3.72 17.99
CA LEU A 424 33.52 -3.57 19.42
C LEU A 424 34.30 -4.53 20.32
N ARG A 425 34.33 -5.81 19.96
CA ARG A 425 34.85 -6.89 20.81
C ARG A 425 35.51 -7.99 19.98
N PRO A 426 36.30 -8.90 20.57
CA PRO A 426 36.77 -10.07 19.84
C PRO A 426 35.59 -10.93 19.37
N GLU A 427 35.50 -11.20 18.07
CA GLU A 427 34.37 -11.91 17.46
C GLU A 427 34.86 -12.95 16.44
N GLU A 428 34.10 -14.04 16.30
CA GLU A 428 34.38 -15.11 15.33
C GLU A 428 33.80 -14.76 13.96
N VAL A 429 34.65 -14.71 12.94
CA VAL A 429 34.24 -14.51 11.55
C VAL A 429 34.06 -15.86 10.87
N SER A 430 32.83 -16.15 10.43
CA SER A 430 32.45 -17.36 9.69
C SER A 430 31.47 -17.01 8.57
N PRO A 431 31.95 -16.60 7.37
CA PRO A 431 31.11 -16.09 6.29
C PRO A 431 30.39 -17.22 5.54
N ALA A 432 29.10 -17.02 5.24
CA ALA A 432 28.30 -17.88 4.39
C ALA A 432 27.47 -17.04 3.41
N ALA A 433 27.53 -17.37 2.11
CA ALA A 433 26.82 -16.64 1.06
C ALA A 433 25.96 -17.61 0.24
N SER A 434 24.72 -17.21 -0.08
CA SER A 434 23.81 -18.01 -0.91
C SER A 434 22.89 -17.10 -1.73
N LEU A 435 22.68 -17.47 -2.99
CA LEU A 435 21.73 -16.82 -3.90
C LEU A 435 20.39 -17.57 -3.84
N LYS A 436 19.30 -16.86 -3.51
CA LYS A 436 17.97 -17.46 -3.28
C LYS A 436 16.94 -17.10 -4.33
N GLN A 437 17.13 -15.98 -5.01
CA GLN A 437 16.18 -15.42 -5.98
C GLN A 437 16.94 -14.99 -7.24
N HIS A 438 16.26 -15.07 -8.37
CA HIS A 438 16.69 -14.55 -9.65
C HIS A 438 15.73 -13.44 -10.08
N VAL A 439 16.23 -12.22 -10.26
CA VAL A 439 15.41 -11.06 -10.61
C VAL A 439 15.64 -10.72 -12.07
N ILE A 440 14.56 -10.59 -12.84
CA ILE A 440 14.58 -10.08 -14.22
C ILE A 440 13.91 -8.72 -14.27
N VAL A 441 14.37 -7.86 -15.19
CA VAL A 441 13.77 -6.56 -15.44
C VAL A 441 12.99 -6.62 -16.75
N LEU A 442 11.71 -6.28 -16.69
CA LEU A 442 10.80 -6.22 -17.83
C LEU A 442 10.42 -4.78 -18.12
N ARG A 443 10.36 -4.43 -19.40
CA ARG A 443 9.77 -3.16 -19.85
C ARG A 443 8.33 -3.39 -20.32
N PRO A 444 7.48 -2.36 -20.25
CA PRO A 444 6.11 -2.48 -20.72
C PRO A 444 6.12 -2.77 -22.22
N ALA A 445 5.33 -3.77 -22.62
CA ALA A 445 5.04 -4.08 -24.02
C ALA A 445 4.03 -3.09 -24.61
N GLU A 446 3.16 -2.52 -23.76
CA GLU A 446 2.14 -1.54 -24.12
C GLU A 446 1.95 -0.56 -22.98
N SER A 447 1.67 0.70 -23.33
CA SER A 447 1.34 1.77 -22.40
C SER A 447 0.18 2.60 -22.96
N LYS A 448 -0.89 2.76 -22.18
CA LYS A 448 -2.11 3.48 -22.57
C LYS A 448 -2.55 4.41 -21.46
N VAL A 449 -2.62 5.71 -21.74
CA VAL A 449 -3.19 6.71 -20.84
C VAL A 449 -4.64 6.97 -21.25
N ARG A 450 -5.56 7.00 -20.28
CA ARG A 450 -6.97 7.33 -20.54
C ARG A 450 -7.60 8.11 -19.38
N PRO A 451 -8.55 9.01 -19.65
CA PRO A 451 -9.40 9.55 -18.60
C PRO A 451 -10.33 8.46 -18.07
N LEU A 452 -10.65 8.53 -16.78
CA LEU A 452 -11.64 7.65 -16.16
C LEU A 452 -13.07 8.23 -16.27
N GLY A 453 -14.06 7.39 -15.96
CA GLY A 453 -15.48 7.72 -16.11
C GLY A 453 -16.05 8.60 -14.98
N ALA A 454 -17.36 8.81 -15.00
CA ALA A 454 -18.07 9.74 -14.11
C ALA A 454 -17.86 9.52 -12.60
N ARG A 455 -17.54 8.28 -12.18
CA ARG A 455 -17.21 7.96 -10.78
C ARG A 455 -15.90 8.60 -10.32
N ASP A 456 -14.93 8.70 -11.22
CA ASP A 456 -13.54 9.06 -10.93
C ASP A 456 -13.27 10.54 -11.28
N VAL A 457 -14.16 11.40 -10.81
CA VAL A 457 -14.10 12.86 -10.96
C VAL A 457 -14.17 13.49 -9.57
N ILE A 458 -13.09 14.12 -9.16
CA ILE A 458 -13.04 14.89 -7.91
C ILE A 458 -13.88 16.17 -8.10
N PRO A 459 -14.61 16.66 -7.07
CA PRO A 459 -15.44 17.86 -7.19
C PRO A 459 -14.74 19.04 -7.86
N ASP A 460 -15.54 19.89 -8.50
CA ASP A 460 -15.13 20.95 -9.45
C ASP A 460 -14.53 20.43 -10.77
N GLY A 461 -14.91 19.20 -11.17
CA GLY A 461 -14.64 18.68 -12.51
C GLY A 461 -13.21 18.20 -12.74
N ARG A 462 -12.48 17.88 -11.67
CA ARG A 462 -11.11 17.35 -11.75
C ARG A 462 -11.15 15.86 -12.09
N VAL A 463 -11.01 15.57 -13.38
CA VAL A 463 -11.04 14.19 -13.91
C VAL A 463 -9.75 13.46 -13.54
N ILE A 464 -9.89 12.22 -13.04
CA ILE A 464 -8.73 11.35 -12.77
C ILE A 464 -8.36 10.59 -14.03
N TYR A 465 -7.07 10.55 -14.35
CA TYR A 465 -6.51 9.76 -15.44
C TYR A 465 -5.90 8.47 -14.89
N GLU A 466 -5.90 7.43 -15.70
CA GLU A 466 -5.09 6.24 -15.43
C GLU A 466 -4.10 5.97 -16.57
N ILE A 467 -2.97 5.38 -16.21
CA ILE A 467 -2.07 4.70 -17.14
C ILE A 467 -2.17 3.18 -16.93
N GLN A 468 -2.37 2.48 -18.03
CA GLN A 468 -2.35 1.02 -18.12
C GLN A 468 -1.04 0.58 -18.74
N LEU A 469 -0.24 -0.19 -17.99
CA LEU A 469 1.01 -0.78 -18.47
C LEU A 469 0.85 -2.29 -18.57
N THR A 470 1.22 -2.86 -19.71
CA THR A 470 1.16 -4.32 -19.95
C THR A 470 2.57 -4.89 -20.06
N TYR A 471 2.87 -5.93 -19.29
CA TYR A 471 4.15 -6.66 -19.31
C TYR A 471 3.87 -8.12 -19.66
N ASN A 472 4.65 -8.67 -20.60
CA ASN A 472 4.52 -10.06 -21.00
C ASN A 472 5.74 -10.85 -20.51
N PHE A 473 5.52 -12.01 -19.90
CA PHE A 473 6.61 -12.89 -19.48
C PHE A 473 6.22 -14.36 -19.60
N ALA A 474 7.21 -15.22 -19.69
CA ALA A 474 7.03 -16.66 -19.84
C ALA A 474 7.85 -17.41 -18.80
N LEU A 475 7.26 -18.42 -18.18
CA LEU A 475 7.91 -19.30 -17.23
C LEU A 475 8.21 -20.64 -17.88
N SER A 476 9.48 -21.06 -17.84
CA SER A 476 9.92 -22.37 -18.35
C SER A 476 9.61 -23.53 -17.40
N LYS A 477 9.44 -23.22 -16.10
CA LYS A 477 9.14 -24.15 -15.01
C LYS A 477 8.28 -23.43 -13.97
N ALA A 478 7.53 -24.21 -13.20
CA ALA A 478 6.77 -23.69 -12.09
C ALA A 478 7.68 -23.03 -11.06
N THR A 479 7.38 -21.79 -10.68
CA THR A 479 8.13 -21.05 -9.66
C THR A 479 7.27 -20.01 -8.97
N GLU A 480 7.72 -19.60 -7.80
CA GLU A 480 7.13 -18.51 -7.04
C GLU A 480 7.70 -17.18 -7.57
N VAL A 481 6.80 -16.28 -7.98
CA VAL A 481 7.14 -14.97 -8.56
C VAL A 481 6.63 -13.82 -7.69
N THR A 482 7.40 -12.73 -7.64
CA THR A 482 7.05 -11.50 -6.92
C THR A 482 7.30 -10.30 -7.83
N PRO A 483 6.25 -9.64 -8.35
CA PRO A 483 6.36 -8.36 -9.05
C PRO A 483 6.71 -7.21 -8.10
N SER A 484 7.57 -6.30 -8.55
CA SER A 484 7.93 -5.09 -7.82
C SER A 484 8.19 -3.92 -8.76
N PHE A 485 7.67 -2.75 -8.42
CA PHE A 485 7.86 -1.49 -9.14
C PHE A 485 8.65 -0.54 -8.27
N SER A 486 9.96 -0.44 -8.50
CA SER A 486 10.89 0.28 -7.61
C SER A 486 10.54 1.75 -7.38
N LEU A 487 9.75 2.37 -8.27
CA LEU A 487 9.27 3.75 -8.12
C LEU A 487 8.07 3.88 -7.18
N LEU A 488 7.21 2.86 -7.09
CA LEU A 488 5.90 2.94 -6.44
C LEU A 488 5.78 2.00 -5.25
N SER A 489 6.38 0.81 -5.33
CA SER A 489 6.12 -0.30 -4.40
C SER A 489 6.60 -0.08 -2.97
N GLU A 490 7.37 0.96 -2.67
CA GLU A 490 7.78 1.29 -1.29
C GLU A 490 6.91 2.37 -0.63
N LEU A 491 5.90 2.89 -1.34
CA LEU A 491 5.06 4.00 -0.92
C LEU A 491 3.57 3.64 -1.07
N LEU A 492 2.75 4.09 -0.12
CA LEU A 492 1.29 3.96 -0.21
C LEU A 492 0.62 5.33 -0.03
N TYR A 493 0.58 5.85 1.19
CA TYR A 493 -0.07 7.14 1.48
C TYR A 493 0.81 8.34 1.12
N GLU A 494 2.12 8.17 1.19
CA GLU A 494 3.14 9.17 0.85
C GLU A 494 3.46 9.18 -0.65
N SER A 495 2.83 8.30 -1.43
CA SER A 495 2.95 8.27 -2.88
C SER A 495 2.37 9.56 -3.48
N GLU A 496 3.09 10.11 -4.46
CA GLU A 496 2.58 11.20 -5.31
C GLU A 496 1.44 10.72 -6.22
N TYR A 497 1.39 9.41 -6.52
CA TYR A 497 0.31 8.80 -7.29
C TYR A 497 -0.78 8.27 -6.36
N GLU A 498 -2.03 8.39 -6.80
CA GLU A 498 -3.22 8.12 -5.98
C GLU A 498 -3.49 6.62 -5.79
N SER A 499 -2.99 5.78 -6.70
CA SER A 499 -3.14 4.33 -6.61
C SER A 499 -2.07 3.62 -7.41
N GLN A 500 -1.71 2.42 -7.00
CA GLN A 500 -1.05 1.42 -7.82
C GLN A 500 -1.78 0.10 -7.65
N LEU A 501 -1.97 -0.64 -8.74
CA LEU A 501 -2.54 -1.99 -8.68
C LEU A 501 -1.97 -2.78 -9.84
N TRP A 502 -1.39 -3.93 -9.55
CA TRP A 502 -0.99 -4.87 -10.58
C TRP A 502 -1.80 -6.16 -10.52
N MET A 503 -1.96 -6.80 -11.67
CA MET A 503 -2.73 -8.02 -11.86
C MET A 503 -2.00 -8.95 -12.83
N ILE A 504 -1.91 -10.24 -12.50
CA ILE A 504 -1.34 -11.28 -13.35
C ILE A 504 -2.46 -12.13 -13.93
N PHE A 505 -2.43 -12.29 -15.26
CA PHE A 505 -3.36 -13.10 -16.02
C PHE A 505 -2.63 -14.25 -16.73
N ASP A 506 -3.33 -15.36 -16.89
CA ASP A 506 -2.92 -16.47 -17.76
C ASP A 506 -3.34 -16.24 -19.23
N ASN A 507 -3.00 -17.20 -20.10
CA ASN A 507 -3.40 -17.17 -21.51
C ASN A 507 -4.92 -17.24 -21.75
N ASN A 508 -5.69 -17.75 -20.78
CA ASN A 508 -7.15 -17.79 -20.82
C ASN A 508 -7.77 -16.49 -20.29
N LYS A 509 -6.95 -15.48 -19.96
CA LYS A 509 -7.34 -14.22 -19.33
C LYS A 509 -7.91 -14.39 -17.92
N GLN A 510 -7.66 -15.53 -17.28
CA GLN A 510 -8.01 -15.75 -15.89
C GLN A 510 -7.07 -14.97 -14.99
N LEU A 511 -7.61 -14.22 -14.04
CA LEU A 511 -6.84 -13.53 -13.01
C LEU A 511 -6.25 -14.55 -12.04
N LEU A 512 -4.92 -14.57 -11.91
CA LEU A 512 -4.20 -15.48 -11.03
C LEU A 512 -3.72 -14.82 -9.73
N ALA A 513 -3.32 -13.55 -9.81
CA ALA A 513 -2.83 -12.81 -8.66
C ALA A 513 -3.02 -11.30 -8.88
N SER A 514 -3.09 -10.56 -7.79
CA SER A 514 -3.04 -9.10 -7.79
C SER A 514 -2.22 -8.61 -6.60
N GLY A 515 -1.73 -7.38 -6.69
CA GLY A 515 -1.01 -6.76 -5.60
C GLY A 515 -0.81 -5.26 -5.76
N ASP A 516 -0.22 -4.68 -4.72
CA ASP A 516 -0.09 -3.25 -4.49
C ASP A 516 1.30 -2.97 -3.82
N ALA A 517 1.44 -1.86 -3.10
CA ALA A 517 2.60 -1.46 -2.34
C ALA A 517 3.08 -2.54 -1.34
N TYR A 518 4.39 -2.57 -1.10
CA TYR A 518 5.11 -3.43 -0.16
C TYR A 518 5.20 -4.93 -0.51
N PRO A 519 5.59 -5.31 -1.74
CA PRO A 519 5.67 -6.72 -2.17
C PRO A 519 6.64 -7.59 -1.37
N GLY A 520 7.64 -6.99 -0.71
CA GLY A 520 8.68 -7.71 0.03
C GLY A 520 8.64 -7.60 1.56
N ARG A 521 7.74 -6.79 2.16
CA ARG A 521 7.83 -6.44 3.59
C ARG A 521 7.16 -7.43 4.56
N TRP A 522 6.37 -8.38 4.07
CA TRP A 522 5.69 -9.36 4.93
C TRP A 522 6.43 -10.71 4.97
N PRO A 523 7.06 -11.13 6.10
CA PRO A 523 7.62 -12.47 6.24
C PRO A 523 6.53 -13.53 6.49
N ALA A 524 6.75 -14.74 5.95
CA ALA A 524 5.83 -15.89 5.93
C ALA A 524 5.47 -16.52 7.30
N LYS A 525 5.71 -15.85 8.43
CA LYS A 525 5.49 -16.41 9.78
C LYS A 525 5.02 -15.35 10.78
N LEU A 526 3.78 -14.89 10.63
CA LEU A 526 3.01 -14.45 11.79
C LEU A 526 2.52 -15.68 12.58
N PRO A 527 2.62 -15.71 13.92
CA PRO A 527 2.06 -16.78 14.73
C PRO A 527 0.53 -16.86 14.55
N GLN A 528 -0.01 -18.09 14.54
CA GLN A 528 -1.40 -18.45 14.22
C GLN A 528 -2.50 -17.72 15.02
N LEU A 529 -2.17 -17.00 16.09
CA LEU A 529 -3.14 -16.24 16.90
C LEU A 529 -3.42 -14.83 16.37
N ALA A 530 -2.61 -14.31 15.42
CA ALA A 530 -2.95 -13.11 14.65
C ALA A 530 -3.81 -13.43 13.41
N LEU A 531 -3.98 -14.72 13.08
CA LEU A 531 -4.52 -15.14 11.79
C LEU A 531 -5.98 -14.69 11.57
N LEU A 532 -6.82 -14.63 12.60
CA LEU A 532 -8.23 -14.23 12.41
C LEU A 532 -8.42 -12.74 12.09
N PHE A 533 -7.48 -11.86 12.44
CA PHE A 533 -7.56 -10.43 12.13
C PHE A 533 -6.87 -10.08 10.81
N THR A 534 -5.81 -10.82 10.47
CA THR A 534 -5.00 -10.55 9.27
C THR A 534 -5.50 -11.28 8.01
N LEU A 535 -6.49 -12.16 8.12
CA LEU A 535 -7.03 -12.96 7.01
C LEU A 535 -7.80 -12.16 5.94
N CYS A 536 -8.15 -10.89 6.18
CA CYS A 536 -8.85 -10.08 5.16
C CYS A 536 -8.11 -8.84 4.66
N PHE A 537 -7.04 -8.33 5.30
CA PHE A 537 -6.49 -7.02 4.89
C PHE A 537 -4.97 -6.83 4.85
N PHE A 538 -4.12 -7.65 5.51
CA PHE A 538 -2.69 -7.27 5.63
C PHE A 538 -1.65 -8.39 5.55
N ASN A 539 -2.01 -9.66 5.35
CA ASN A 539 -1.01 -10.74 5.19
C ASN A 539 -0.82 -11.13 3.72
N MET A 540 -0.79 -10.15 2.82
CA MET A 540 -0.48 -10.42 1.41
C MET A 540 1.03 -10.35 1.20
N GLN A 541 1.68 -11.51 1.32
CA GLN A 541 2.85 -11.72 0.48
C GLN A 541 2.34 -11.70 -0.96
N TYR A 542 2.68 -10.67 -1.73
CA TYR A 542 2.35 -10.63 -3.16
C TYR A 542 3.26 -11.56 -4.00
N SER A 543 3.52 -12.74 -3.44
CA SER A 543 4.29 -13.80 -4.02
C SER A 543 3.33 -14.89 -4.45
N THR A 544 3.29 -15.21 -5.74
CA THR A 544 2.37 -16.20 -6.28
C THR A 544 3.12 -17.32 -6.95
N LYS A 545 2.68 -18.56 -6.71
CA LYS A 545 3.23 -19.72 -7.38
C LYS A 545 2.55 -19.86 -8.74
N LEU A 546 3.32 -19.70 -9.80
CA LEU A 546 2.87 -19.84 -11.17
C LEU A 546 3.45 -21.10 -11.79
N GLU A 547 2.66 -21.75 -12.63
CA GLU A 547 3.07 -22.94 -13.38
C GLU A 547 3.86 -22.55 -14.64
N LYS A 548 4.37 -23.54 -15.37
CA LYS A 548 4.98 -23.29 -16.68
C LYS A 548 3.92 -22.74 -17.65
N GLY A 549 4.17 -21.59 -18.24
CA GLY A 549 3.21 -20.94 -19.15
C GLY A 549 3.62 -19.53 -19.52
N ASP A 550 2.82 -18.90 -20.37
CA ASP A 550 2.92 -17.48 -20.70
C ASP A 550 1.91 -16.69 -19.86
N TYR A 551 2.32 -15.49 -19.44
CA TYR A 551 1.58 -14.65 -18.53
C TYR A 551 1.61 -13.18 -18.98
N VAL A 552 0.53 -12.48 -18.64
CA VAL A 552 0.39 -11.04 -18.86
C VAL A 552 0.20 -10.37 -17.51
N LEU A 553 1.08 -9.44 -17.17
CA LEU A 553 0.93 -8.58 -16.00
C LEU A 553 0.45 -7.20 -16.45
N ARG A 554 -0.65 -6.72 -15.87
CA ARG A 554 -1.17 -5.37 -16.08
C ARG A 554 -0.98 -4.53 -14.83
N VAL A 555 -0.66 -3.26 -15.01
CA VAL A 555 -0.52 -2.28 -13.93
C VAL A 555 -1.39 -1.09 -14.23
N HIS A 556 -2.13 -0.64 -13.22
CA HIS A 556 -2.95 0.57 -13.26
C HIS A 556 -2.38 1.56 -12.25
N VAL A 557 -2.08 2.78 -12.71
CA VAL A 557 -1.66 3.89 -11.86
C VAL A 557 -2.53 5.11 -12.16
N ARG A 558 -3.01 5.80 -11.12
CA ARG A 558 -3.98 6.90 -11.25
C ARG A 558 -3.42 8.23 -10.74
N HIS A 559 -3.82 9.31 -11.39
CA HIS A 559 -3.56 10.68 -10.96
C HIS A 559 -4.48 11.69 -11.68
N GLU A 560 -4.89 12.77 -11.01
CA GLU A 560 -5.66 13.87 -11.64
C GLU A 560 -4.87 14.66 -12.71
N GLN A 561 -3.53 14.73 -12.57
CA GLN A 561 -2.65 15.35 -13.57
C GLN A 561 -2.18 14.32 -14.60
N SER A 562 -2.67 14.43 -15.85
CA SER A 562 -2.30 13.52 -16.95
C SER A 562 -0.79 13.47 -17.23
N ALA A 563 -0.10 14.62 -17.10
CA ALA A 563 1.33 14.72 -17.33
C ALA A 563 2.18 13.87 -16.34
N LEU A 564 1.67 13.56 -15.14
CA LEU A 564 2.39 12.69 -14.20
C LEU A 564 2.22 11.22 -14.58
N VAL A 565 1.02 10.77 -14.95
CA VAL A 565 0.82 9.38 -15.38
C VAL A 565 1.57 9.09 -16.68
N GLU A 566 1.65 10.04 -17.61
CA GLU A 566 2.43 9.89 -18.86
C GLU A 566 3.91 9.61 -18.61
N ARG A 567 4.50 10.11 -17.51
CA ARG A 567 5.91 9.86 -17.16
C ARG A 567 6.18 8.40 -16.79
N LEU A 568 5.14 7.62 -16.50
CA LEU A 568 5.25 6.21 -16.15
C LEU A 568 5.20 5.28 -17.38
N SER A 569 5.11 5.81 -18.59
CA SER A 569 4.94 5.02 -19.82
C SER A 569 5.98 3.92 -20.02
N ASP A 570 7.20 4.16 -19.56
CA ASP A 570 8.34 3.24 -19.67
C ASP A 570 8.76 2.63 -18.32
N MET A 571 7.88 2.64 -17.31
CA MET A 571 8.21 2.17 -15.96
C MET A 571 8.69 0.71 -15.99
N PRO A 572 9.90 0.38 -15.51
CA PRO A 572 10.38 -0.99 -15.47
C PRO A 572 9.72 -1.79 -14.33
N LEU A 573 9.46 -3.07 -14.59
CA LEU A 573 9.05 -4.07 -13.62
C LEU A 573 10.26 -4.92 -13.22
N GLU A 574 10.51 -5.04 -11.92
CA GLU A 574 11.40 -6.06 -11.36
C GLU A 574 10.58 -7.31 -11.02
N LEU A 575 10.80 -8.41 -11.73
CA LEU A 575 10.13 -9.68 -11.46
C LEU A 575 11.12 -10.64 -10.78
N SER A 576 10.89 -10.89 -9.48
CA SER A 576 11.70 -11.82 -8.69
C SER A 576 11.17 -13.24 -8.81
N HIS A 577 12.04 -14.19 -9.14
CA HIS A 577 11.76 -15.62 -9.19
C HIS A 577 12.50 -16.33 -8.06
N LYS A 578 11.79 -17.13 -7.28
CA LYS A 578 12.44 -17.99 -6.28
C LYS A 578 13.20 -19.13 -6.96
N LEU A 579 14.45 -19.35 -6.57
CA LEU A 579 15.22 -20.48 -7.06
C LEU A 579 14.74 -21.78 -6.36
N PRO A 580 14.57 -22.90 -7.10
CA PRO A 580 14.18 -24.19 -6.49
C PRO A 580 15.15 -24.67 -5.41
N SER A 581 16.44 -24.37 -5.58
CA SER A 581 17.51 -24.61 -4.61
C SER A 581 18.41 -23.39 -4.53
N ALA A 582 18.75 -22.95 -3.32
CA ALA A 582 19.67 -21.84 -3.12
C ALA A 582 21.07 -22.22 -3.63
N ILE A 583 21.70 -21.33 -4.39
CA ILE A 583 23.04 -21.55 -4.92
C ILE A 583 24.05 -21.02 -3.90
N ALA A 584 24.78 -21.92 -3.25
CA ALA A 584 25.80 -21.55 -2.29
C ALA A 584 27.04 -20.97 -3.00
N LEU A 585 27.56 -19.88 -2.45
CA LEU A 585 28.84 -19.28 -2.86
C LEU A 585 29.89 -19.62 -1.81
N ASP A 586 30.97 -20.24 -2.26
CA ASP A 586 32.07 -20.62 -1.36
C ASP A 586 32.92 -19.41 -1.02
N ALA A 587 33.14 -19.23 0.29
CA ALA A 587 34.01 -18.21 0.85
C ALA A 587 35.39 -18.79 1.18
N TYR A 588 36.42 -17.98 0.95
CA TYR A 588 37.83 -18.34 1.11
C TYR A 588 38.61 -17.25 1.83
N ARG A 589 39.71 -17.65 2.48
CA ARG A 589 40.60 -16.75 3.23
C ARG A 589 41.72 -16.15 2.38
N SER A 590 42.04 -16.77 1.25
CA SER A 590 43.08 -16.30 0.35
C SER A 590 42.58 -16.30 -1.09
N GLN A 591 43.06 -15.31 -1.85
CA GLN A 591 42.75 -15.19 -3.27
C GLN A 591 43.18 -16.44 -4.05
N GLY A 592 44.37 -17.00 -3.74
CA GLY A 592 44.87 -18.21 -4.40
C GLY A 592 43.94 -19.42 -4.22
N GLN A 593 43.38 -19.61 -3.01
CA GLN A 593 42.41 -20.68 -2.75
C GLN A 593 41.08 -20.47 -3.47
N ALA A 594 40.61 -19.22 -3.55
CA ALA A 594 39.39 -18.87 -4.28
C ALA A 594 39.53 -19.09 -5.79
N MET A 595 40.68 -18.73 -6.36
CA MET A 595 40.97 -18.88 -7.80
C MET A 595 40.95 -20.35 -8.26
N ILE A 596 41.42 -21.27 -7.42
CA ILE A 596 41.45 -22.71 -7.74
C ILE A 596 40.23 -23.47 -7.19
N ALA A 597 39.25 -22.76 -6.60
CA ALA A 597 38.12 -23.36 -5.89
C ALA A 597 38.55 -24.50 -4.95
N SER A 598 39.54 -24.23 -4.09
CA SER A 598 40.12 -25.24 -3.22
C SER A 598 39.06 -25.93 -2.35
N ALA A 599 39.25 -27.22 -2.03
CA ALA A 599 38.39 -27.90 -1.07
C ALA A 599 38.42 -27.27 0.34
N LYS A 600 39.51 -26.55 0.68
CA LYS A 600 39.67 -25.88 1.96
C LYS A 600 38.99 -24.50 1.93
N LYS A 601 37.73 -24.47 2.38
CA LYS A 601 36.91 -23.26 2.53
C LYS A 601 37.37 -22.40 3.73
N PHE A 602 36.75 -21.23 3.89
CA PHE A 602 36.98 -20.33 5.01
C PHE A 602 36.73 -21.06 6.34
N ALA A 603 37.77 -21.21 7.16
CA ALA A 603 37.64 -21.74 8.52
C ALA A 603 37.33 -20.59 9.50
N PRO A 604 36.47 -20.81 10.52
CA PRO A 604 36.17 -19.78 11.50
C PRO A 604 37.42 -19.15 12.11
N LEU A 605 37.41 -17.82 12.23
CA LEU A 605 38.55 -17.05 12.69
C LEU A 605 38.15 -16.07 13.78
N MET A 606 38.73 -16.22 14.98
CA MET A 606 38.62 -15.20 16.03
C MET A 606 39.42 -13.96 15.65
N THR A 607 38.74 -12.82 15.63
CA THR A 607 39.31 -11.52 15.27
C THR A 607 39.44 -10.63 16.50
N ARG A 608 40.42 -9.72 16.48
CA ARG A 608 40.55 -8.67 17.51
C ARG A 608 39.81 -7.41 17.04
N PRO A 609 39.32 -6.56 17.96
CA PRO A 609 38.76 -5.25 17.60
C PRO A 609 39.73 -4.46 16.71
N GLY A 610 39.22 -3.89 15.62
CA GLY A 610 39.96 -3.13 14.61
C GLY A 610 40.71 -3.97 13.57
N ALA A 611 40.79 -5.30 13.72
CA ALA A 611 41.45 -6.15 12.74
C ALA A 611 40.55 -6.35 11.50
N GLN A 612 41.14 -6.20 10.31
CA GLN A 612 40.49 -6.46 9.04
C GLN A 612 40.77 -7.89 8.58
N VAL A 613 39.71 -8.62 8.23
CA VAL A 613 39.78 -9.98 7.70
C VAL A 613 39.28 -10.00 6.27
N PRO A 614 40.15 -10.26 5.28
CA PRO A 614 39.72 -10.38 3.90
C PRO A 614 38.95 -11.68 3.69
N VAL A 615 37.79 -11.56 3.05
CA VAL A 615 36.94 -12.67 2.61
C VAL A 615 36.85 -12.62 1.09
N TYR A 616 37.05 -13.78 0.46
CA TYR A 616 37.02 -13.94 -0.99
C TYR A 616 35.87 -14.87 -1.39
N LEU A 617 34.99 -14.43 -2.28
CA LEU A 617 33.95 -15.26 -2.90
C LEU A 617 34.39 -15.68 -4.30
N ALA A 618 34.33 -16.98 -4.57
CA ALA A 618 34.59 -17.49 -5.92
C ALA A 618 33.39 -17.21 -6.85
N PRO A 619 33.64 -16.98 -8.16
CA PRO A 619 32.58 -16.85 -9.14
C PRO A 619 31.78 -18.16 -9.29
N LEU A 620 30.55 -18.05 -9.77
CA LEU A 620 29.71 -19.20 -10.04
C LEU A 620 30.34 -20.10 -11.12
N PRO A 621 30.45 -21.43 -10.88
CA PRO A 621 30.85 -22.37 -11.91
C PRO A 621 29.86 -22.38 -13.08
N SER A 622 30.33 -22.61 -14.30
CA SER A 622 29.53 -22.60 -15.53
C SER A 622 28.34 -23.57 -15.52
N ASP A 623 28.40 -24.65 -14.74
CA ASP A 623 27.32 -25.62 -14.61
C ASP A 623 26.16 -25.09 -13.74
N ASN A 624 26.47 -24.27 -12.73
CA ASN A 624 25.47 -23.58 -11.91
C ASN A 624 24.90 -22.36 -12.62
N ASP A 625 25.66 -21.75 -13.53
CA ASP A 625 25.22 -20.64 -14.37
C ASP A 625 24.09 -21.06 -15.33
N ARG A 626 24.04 -22.35 -15.73
CA ARG A 626 22.91 -22.93 -16.49
C ARG A 626 21.62 -23.01 -15.67
N GLN A 627 21.70 -23.08 -14.34
CA GLN A 627 20.52 -23.09 -13.47
C GLN A 627 19.90 -21.69 -13.31
N VAL A 628 20.69 -20.63 -13.50
CA VAL A 628 20.23 -19.22 -13.42
C VAL A 628 19.65 -18.74 -14.76
N LYS A 629 20.01 -19.37 -15.88
CA LYS A 629 19.45 -19.06 -17.21
C LYS A 629 17.99 -19.51 -17.33
N MET A 630 17.06 -18.75 -16.75
CA MET A 630 15.71 -18.64 -17.28
C MET A 630 15.75 -17.76 -18.53
N THR A 631 15.01 -18.16 -19.55
CA THR A 631 15.06 -17.65 -20.93
C THR A 631 15.07 -16.11 -20.98
N PRO A 632 15.91 -15.46 -21.81
CA PRO A 632 15.77 -14.02 -22.06
C PRO A 632 14.36 -13.71 -22.61
N PRO A 633 13.84 -12.48 -22.42
CA PRO A 633 12.57 -12.08 -22.98
C PRO A 633 12.56 -12.37 -24.48
N VAL A 634 11.55 -13.14 -24.93
CA VAL A 634 11.38 -13.50 -26.33
C VAL A 634 11.13 -12.20 -27.11
N PRO A 635 11.93 -11.86 -28.13
CA PRO A 635 11.60 -10.74 -29.01
C PRO A 635 10.23 -10.99 -29.65
N ALA A 636 9.40 -9.96 -29.73
CA ALA A 636 8.08 -10.04 -30.36
C ALA A 636 8.16 -10.82 -31.69
N ARG A 637 7.48 -11.97 -31.77
CA ARG A 637 7.45 -12.76 -33.01
C ARG A 637 6.68 -11.98 -34.06
N LYS A 638 7.36 -11.58 -35.13
CA LYS A 638 6.74 -10.92 -36.29
C LYS A 638 5.83 -11.94 -37.01
N CYS A 639 4.52 -11.70 -37.03
CA CYS A 639 3.56 -12.52 -37.79
C CYS A 639 3.57 -12.08 -39.26
N LEU A 640 3.70 -13.03 -40.21
CA LEU A 640 3.65 -12.75 -41.65
C LEU A 640 2.21 -12.93 -42.17
N THR A 641 1.74 -12.03 -43.03
CA THR A 641 0.43 -12.17 -43.72
C THR A 641 0.46 -13.33 -44.73
N LEU A 642 -0.71 -13.79 -45.20
CA LEU A 642 -0.80 -14.87 -46.19
C LEU A 642 -0.08 -14.49 -47.50
N GLU A 643 -0.28 -13.26 -47.98
CA GLU A 643 0.42 -12.71 -49.15
C GLU A 643 1.95 -12.69 -48.98
N GLN A 644 2.43 -12.29 -47.80
CA GLN A 644 3.87 -12.30 -47.49
C GLN A 644 4.45 -13.71 -47.43
N LYS A 645 3.68 -14.70 -46.94
CA LYS A 645 4.07 -16.12 -46.94
C LYS A 645 4.16 -16.68 -48.36
N VAL A 646 3.20 -16.34 -49.24
CA VAL A 646 3.22 -16.75 -50.66
C VAL A 646 4.39 -16.10 -51.40
N GLN A 647 4.64 -14.81 -51.18
CA GLN A 647 5.78 -14.12 -51.79
C GLN A 647 7.12 -14.71 -51.32
N LEU A 648 7.20 -15.09 -50.05
CA LEU A 648 8.35 -15.76 -49.46
C LEU A 648 8.55 -17.18 -50.03
N ILE A 649 7.49 -17.95 -50.30
CA ILE A 649 7.57 -19.25 -50.99
C ILE A 649 8.07 -19.05 -52.44
N ARG A 650 7.50 -18.08 -53.17
CA ARG A 650 7.88 -17.77 -54.57
C ARG A 650 9.34 -17.33 -54.69
N GLU A 651 9.86 -16.54 -53.75
CA GLU A 651 11.27 -16.12 -53.74
C GLU A 651 12.23 -17.28 -53.42
N VAL A 652 11.79 -18.29 -52.67
CA VAL A 652 12.57 -19.51 -52.44
C VAL A 652 12.53 -20.42 -53.69
N GLU A 653 11.40 -20.52 -54.38
CA GLU A 653 11.21 -21.39 -55.54
C GLU A 653 11.82 -20.82 -56.85
N LYS A 654 11.92 -19.49 -57.00
CA LYS A 654 12.62 -18.85 -58.13
C LYS A 654 14.08 -19.29 -58.29
N GLY A 655 14.71 -19.74 -57.20
CA GLY A 655 16.11 -20.17 -57.19
C GLY A 655 17.11 -19.02 -57.39
N GLY A 656 18.31 -19.16 -56.82
CA GLY A 656 19.42 -18.21 -57.01
C GLY A 656 19.86 -17.41 -55.78
N ARG A 657 19.16 -17.50 -54.64
CA ARG A 657 19.57 -16.88 -53.35
C ARG A 657 19.59 -17.91 -52.21
N GLN A 658 20.47 -17.70 -51.23
CA GLN A 658 20.50 -18.59 -50.06
C GLN A 658 19.28 -18.36 -49.16
N LYS A 659 18.72 -19.45 -48.62
CA LYS A 659 17.56 -19.43 -47.70
C LYS A 659 17.78 -18.52 -46.48
N SER A 660 19.02 -18.43 -46.00
CA SER A 660 19.43 -17.52 -44.91
C SER A 660 19.26 -16.05 -45.28
N GLU A 661 19.51 -15.68 -46.54
CA GLU A 661 19.41 -14.32 -47.04
C GLU A 661 17.96 -13.91 -47.27
N ILE A 662 17.13 -14.84 -47.77
CA ILE A 662 15.68 -14.67 -47.92
C ILE A 662 15.03 -14.51 -46.54
N ALA A 663 15.37 -15.36 -45.56
CA ALA A 663 14.86 -15.22 -44.19
C ALA A 663 15.20 -13.84 -43.59
N ARG A 664 16.41 -13.34 -43.85
CA ARG A 664 16.85 -12.01 -43.39
C ARG A 664 16.07 -10.87 -44.06
N GLN A 665 15.74 -10.96 -45.35
CA GLN A 665 14.95 -9.96 -46.06
C GLN A 665 13.53 -9.82 -45.49
N PHE A 666 12.92 -10.94 -45.11
CA PHE A 666 11.59 -10.93 -44.49
C PHE A 666 11.63 -10.68 -42.96
N GLY A 667 12.83 -10.53 -42.38
CA GLY A 667 13.02 -10.27 -40.96
C GLY A 667 12.58 -11.43 -40.06
N ILE A 668 12.69 -12.68 -40.54
CA ILE A 668 12.28 -13.88 -39.82
C ILE A 668 13.46 -14.83 -39.54
N PRO A 669 13.39 -15.66 -38.49
CA PRO A 669 14.36 -16.73 -38.26
C PRO A 669 14.35 -17.80 -39.38
N PRO A 670 15.48 -18.46 -39.67
CA PRO A 670 15.54 -19.57 -40.62
C PRO A 670 14.59 -20.74 -40.28
N SER A 671 14.31 -20.97 -39.00
CA SER A 671 13.35 -21.98 -38.53
C SER A 671 11.90 -21.66 -38.93
N THR A 672 11.52 -20.38 -38.95
CA THR A 672 10.21 -19.92 -39.42
C THR A 672 10.08 -20.10 -40.92
N LEU A 673 11.12 -19.79 -41.69
CA LEU A 673 11.18 -20.07 -43.14
C LEU A 673 11.00 -21.57 -43.43
N SER A 674 11.70 -22.45 -42.70
CA SER A 674 11.56 -23.90 -42.85
C SER A 674 10.14 -24.39 -42.54
N THR A 675 9.46 -23.77 -41.57
CA THR A 675 8.09 -24.13 -41.20
C THR A 675 7.08 -23.71 -42.27
N VAL A 676 7.22 -22.50 -42.84
CA VAL A 676 6.38 -22.03 -43.95
C VAL A 676 6.55 -22.90 -45.19
N LEU A 677 7.78 -23.30 -45.52
CA LEU A 677 8.07 -24.20 -46.65
C LEU A 677 7.53 -25.62 -46.43
N LYS A 678 7.48 -26.09 -45.18
CA LYS A 678 6.91 -27.40 -44.84
C LYS A 678 5.39 -27.45 -45.05
N ASN A 679 4.71 -26.31 -44.90
CA ASN A 679 3.27 -26.17 -45.09
C ASN A 679 2.92 -25.44 -46.40
N LYS A 680 3.82 -25.46 -47.40
CA LYS A 680 3.68 -24.65 -48.61
C LYS A 680 2.39 -24.89 -49.37
N ASP A 681 1.93 -26.15 -49.44
CA ASP A 681 0.77 -26.54 -50.23
C ASP A 681 -0.52 -25.97 -49.60
N VAL A 682 -0.60 -25.96 -48.26
CA VAL A 682 -1.72 -25.36 -47.52
C VAL A 682 -1.75 -23.83 -47.66
N VAL A 683 -0.57 -23.20 -47.68
CA VAL A 683 -0.45 -21.73 -47.83
C VAL A 683 -0.82 -21.28 -49.25
N LEU A 684 -0.48 -22.07 -50.27
CA LEU A 684 -0.84 -21.80 -51.67
C LEU A 684 -2.32 -22.10 -51.94
N ASP A 685 -2.85 -23.22 -51.43
CA ASP A 685 -4.27 -23.60 -51.58
C ASP A 685 -5.20 -22.59 -50.88
N GLY A 686 -4.80 -22.09 -49.71
CA GLY A 686 -5.51 -20.99 -49.02
C GLY A 686 -5.40 -19.63 -49.71
N PHE A 687 -4.44 -19.45 -50.63
CA PHE A 687 -4.31 -18.24 -51.44
C PHE A 687 -5.10 -18.36 -52.76
N GLU A 688 -5.12 -19.54 -53.40
CA GLU A 688 -5.88 -19.80 -54.64
C GLU A 688 -7.40 -19.82 -54.38
N LYS A 689 -7.86 -20.34 -53.24
CA LYS A 689 -9.26 -20.25 -52.81
C LYS A 689 -9.75 -18.81 -52.55
N LYS A 690 -8.84 -17.83 -52.47
CA LYS A 690 -9.19 -16.40 -52.35
C LYS A 690 -9.61 -15.79 -53.70
N ASP A 691 -9.27 -16.44 -54.83
CA ASP A 691 -9.46 -15.91 -56.19
C ASP A 691 -10.45 -16.71 -57.07
N THR A 692 -10.97 -17.87 -56.63
CA THR A 692 -12.00 -18.63 -57.36
C THR A 692 -13.05 -19.22 -56.41
N ASN A 693 -14.25 -18.63 -56.38
CA ASN A 693 -15.56 -19.31 -56.40
C ASN A 693 -16.71 -18.31 -56.19
N ASP A 694 -17.28 -17.83 -57.32
CA ASP A 694 -18.72 -17.94 -57.55
C ASP A 694 -19.05 -19.45 -57.61
N ASP A 695 -20.24 -19.83 -57.14
CA ASP A 695 -20.85 -21.17 -57.20
C ASP A 695 -20.36 -22.24 -56.18
N CYS A 696 -21.13 -22.40 -55.10
CA CYS A 696 -21.16 -23.59 -54.26
C CYS A 696 -22.63 -23.99 -54.01
N GLU A 697 -23.02 -25.15 -54.54
CA GLU A 697 -24.39 -25.72 -54.60
C GLU A 697 -24.91 -26.39 -53.31
N ASP A 698 -24.32 -26.13 -52.13
CA ASP A 698 -24.82 -26.67 -50.84
C ASP A 698 -25.36 -25.56 -49.90
N CYS A 699 -25.89 -24.47 -50.46
CA CYS A 699 -26.28 -23.27 -49.72
C CYS A 699 -27.80 -23.03 -49.56
N ASP A 700 -28.67 -24.04 -49.70
CA ASP A 700 -30.12 -23.78 -49.70
C ASP A 700 -30.71 -23.44 -48.32
N ASP A 701 -30.15 -23.92 -47.21
CA ASP A 701 -30.75 -23.67 -45.87
C ASP A 701 -30.38 -22.31 -45.24
N LEU A 702 -29.27 -21.69 -45.68
CA LEU A 702 -28.83 -20.36 -45.21
C LEU A 702 -29.34 -19.23 -46.11
N TYR A 703 -29.63 -19.52 -47.38
CA TYR A 703 -30.19 -18.55 -48.33
C TYR A 703 -31.65 -18.21 -48.01
N GLU A 704 -32.46 -19.17 -47.55
CA GLU A 704 -33.84 -18.91 -47.07
C GLU A 704 -33.87 -18.13 -45.75
N ALA A 705 -32.93 -18.41 -44.83
CA ALA A 705 -32.84 -17.68 -43.55
C ALA A 705 -32.44 -16.21 -43.75
N VAL A 706 -31.56 -15.93 -44.71
CA VAL A 706 -31.14 -14.56 -45.05
C VAL A 706 -32.19 -13.82 -45.89
N ASN A 707 -32.89 -14.48 -46.82
CA ASN A 707 -33.97 -13.86 -47.59
C ASN A 707 -35.21 -13.52 -46.75
N SER A 708 -35.47 -14.31 -45.70
CA SER A 708 -36.48 -14.00 -44.67
C SER A 708 -36.15 -12.71 -43.90
N ILE A 709 -34.87 -12.45 -43.64
CA ILE A 709 -34.40 -11.30 -42.84
C ILE A 709 -34.24 -10.03 -43.69
N VAL A 710 -33.88 -10.15 -44.97
CA VAL A 710 -33.56 -8.98 -45.81
C VAL A 710 -34.77 -8.46 -46.61
N GLY A 711 -35.87 -9.22 -46.69
CA GLY A 711 -37.05 -8.83 -47.46
C GLY A 711 -36.77 -8.92 -48.97
N GLY A 712 -37.39 -9.90 -49.62
CA GLY A 712 -37.35 -10.04 -51.07
C GLY A 712 -37.97 -8.82 -51.78
N ASP A 713 -37.36 -8.45 -52.90
CA ASP A 713 -37.81 -7.53 -53.94
C ASP A 713 -38.50 -6.22 -53.50
N LEU A 714 -37.71 -5.15 -53.49
CA LEU A 714 -38.19 -3.78 -53.39
C LEU A 714 -38.81 -3.29 -54.72
N GLU A 715 -40.02 -3.74 -55.02
CA GLU A 715 -41.00 -2.92 -55.72
C GLU A 715 -42.22 -2.70 -54.81
N GLY A 716 -42.38 -1.50 -54.25
CA GLY A 716 -43.67 -1.03 -53.75
C GLY A 716 -43.72 -0.52 -52.29
N ASN A 717 -43.90 0.80 -52.17
CA ASN A 717 -44.30 1.63 -51.02
C ASN A 717 -44.79 0.98 -49.71
N PHE A 718 -44.09 1.36 -48.64
CA PHE A 718 -44.36 1.08 -47.23
C PHE A 718 -45.16 2.23 -46.59
N GLU A 719 -46.46 2.34 -46.90
CA GLU A 719 -47.35 3.36 -46.30
C GLU A 719 -48.48 2.74 -45.44
N SER A 720 -48.42 1.44 -45.13
CA SER A 720 -49.51 0.73 -44.43
C SER A 720 -49.13 0.09 -43.09
N PHE A 721 -47.94 0.32 -42.55
CA PHE A 721 -47.49 -0.39 -41.34
C PHE A 721 -47.30 0.50 -40.10
N ALA A 722 -47.87 1.70 -40.10
CA ALA A 722 -48.02 2.48 -38.87
C ALA A 722 -49.28 2.00 -38.11
N MET A 723 -49.12 1.82 -36.79
CA MET A 723 -50.12 1.61 -35.72
C MET A 723 -50.25 0.17 -35.17
N ALA A 724 -49.69 -0.06 -33.98
CA ALA A 724 -50.41 -0.53 -32.78
C ALA A 724 -49.46 -0.69 -31.58
N ASP A 725 -49.87 -0.17 -30.44
CA ASP A 725 -49.17 -0.08 -29.14
C ASP A 725 -49.06 -1.41 -28.35
N ALA A 726 -48.09 -1.39 -27.42
CA ALA A 726 -48.07 -1.90 -26.04
C ALA A 726 -47.89 -3.40 -25.69
N ASP A 727 -46.84 -3.59 -24.86
CA ASP A 727 -46.63 -4.52 -23.72
C ASP A 727 -46.51 -6.05 -23.92
N VAL A 728 -45.27 -6.56 -23.94
CA VAL A 728 -44.85 -7.87 -23.36
C VAL A 728 -43.36 -7.83 -22.93
N PRO A 729 -42.97 -8.27 -21.71
CA PRO A 729 -41.59 -8.29 -21.21
C PRO A 729 -40.80 -9.55 -21.60
N VAL A 730 -39.47 -9.47 -21.72
CA VAL A 730 -38.57 -10.62 -22.01
C VAL A 730 -37.31 -10.59 -21.13
N VAL A 731 -36.93 -11.77 -20.62
CA VAL A 731 -35.98 -12.07 -19.53
C VAL A 731 -34.61 -12.53 -20.06
N ALA A 732 -33.54 -12.34 -19.26
CA ALA A 732 -32.17 -12.84 -19.48
C ALA A 732 -31.99 -14.35 -19.13
N PRO A 733 -30.91 -15.04 -19.56
CA PRO A 733 -30.80 -16.51 -19.47
C PRO A 733 -30.48 -17.01 -18.04
N ALA A 734 -31.18 -18.07 -17.63
CA ALA A 734 -31.04 -18.73 -16.33
C ALA A 734 -29.75 -19.58 -16.21
N THR A 735 -29.21 -19.67 -15.00
CA THR A 735 -28.14 -20.59 -14.60
C THR A 735 -28.67 -21.99 -14.27
N ASP A 736 -27.81 -23.02 -14.35
CA ASP A 736 -28.23 -24.43 -14.14
C ASP A 736 -28.87 -24.73 -12.76
N ALA A 737 -28.64 -23.89 -11.75
CA ALA A 737 -29.31 -23.98 -10.45
C ALA A 737 -30.75 -23.44 -10.50
N GLU A 738 -31.00 -22.42 -11.33
CA GLU A 738 -32.32 -21.81 -11.52
C GLU A 738 -33.24 -22.70 -12.37
N ILE A 739 -32.69 -23.53 -13.25
CA ILE A 739 -33.46 -24.52 -14.04
C ILE A 739 -34.08 -25.61 -13.15
N VAL A 740 -33.42 -25.98 -12.04
CA VAL A 740 -33.92 -27.00 -11.12
C VAL A 740 -35.03 -26.46 -10.21
N ASP A 741 -34.95 -25.18 -9.84
CA ASP A 741 -36.02 -24.51 -9.06
C ASP A 741 -37.20 -24.04 -9.94
N LEU A 742 -36.97 -23.78 -11.24
CA LEU A 742 -38.01 -23.50 -12.26
C LEU A 742 -38.97 -24.67 -12.54
N LEU A 743 -38.64 -25.90 -12.08
CA LEU A 743 -39.52 -27.07 -12.19
C LEU A 743 -40.50 -27.21 -11.02
N ARG A 744 -40.54 -26.26 -10.08
CA ARG A 744 -41.57 -26.16 -9.03
C ARG A 744 -42.37 -24.88 -9.26
N GLY A 745 -43.70 -25.03 -9.30
CA GLY A 745 -44.66 -24.01 -9.72
C GLY A 745 -44.67 -22.71 -8.92
N PRO A 746 -45.46 -21.72 -9.39
CA PRO A 746 -45.23 -20.30 -9.16
C PRO A 746 -45.79 -19.83 -7.83
N ASP A 747 -45.16 -18.80 -7.25
CA ASP A 747 -45.87 -17.74 -6.53
C ASP A 747 -45.00 -16.46 -6.48
N GLU A 748 -45.64 -15.38 -6.92
CA GLU A 748 -45.55 -13.98 -6.48
C GLU A 748 -44.43 -13.03 -6.98
N GLU A 749 -44.88 -11.78 -7.15
CA GLU A 749 -44.37 -10.60 -7.88
C GLU A 749 -43.29 -9.82 -7.09
N GLU A 750 -42.30 -9.19 -7.76
CA GLU A 750 -41.59 -8.01 -7.23
C GLU A 750 -41.17 -6.99 -8.34
N GLU A 751 -41.13 -5.71 -7.92
CA GLU A 751 -41.02 -4.42 -8.64
C GLU A 751 -39.71 -4.14 -9.44
N PRO A 752 -39.70 -3.17 -10.38
CA PRO A 752 -38.53 -2.91 -11.24
C PRO A 752 -37.44 -2.05 -10.56
N LEU A 753 -36.18 -2.44 -10.78
CA LEU A 753 -34.97 -1.67 -10.44
C LEU A 753 -34.56 -0.76 -11.59
N ASP A 754 -34.22 0.50 -11.27
CA ASP A 754 -33.74 1.54 -12.19
C ASP A 754 -32.54 1.09 -13.06
N GLU A 755 -32.71 1.11 -14.39
CA GLU A 755 -31.64 0.91 -15.37
C GLU A 755 -30.81 2.19 -15.53
N GLN A 756 -29.50 2.10 -15.29
CA GLN A 756 -28.55 3.18 -15.64
C GLN A 756 -28.27 3.20 -17.16
N PRO A 757 -28.21 4.38 -17.81
CA PRO A 757 -27.97 4.47 -19.25
C PRO A 757 -26.53 4.07 -19.62
N ARG A 758 -26.39 3.16 -20.61
CA ARG A 758 -25.11 2.71 -21.17
C ARG A 758 -24.70 3.59 -22.35
N GLU A 759 -23.42 3.97 -22.42
CA GLU A 759 -22.86 4.83 -23.47
C GLU A 759 -22.83 4.13 -24.85
N ILE A 760 -23.31 4.82 -25.89
CA ILE A 760 -23.27 4.36 -27.28
C ILE A 760 -21.85 4.58 -27.84
N PRO A 761 -21.19 3.55 -28.40
CA PRO A 761 -19.85 3.69 -28.95
C PRO A 761 -19.83 4.60 -30.17
N THR A 762 -18.83 5.48 -30.22
CA THR A 762 -18.58 6.37 -31.36
C THR A 762 -18.23 5.56 -32.62
N VAL A 763 -18.37 6.16 -33.81
CA VAL A 763 -18.01 5.52 -35.10
C VAL A 763 -16.56 5.04 -35.11
N ALA A 764 -15.64 5.79 -34.47
CA ALA A 764 -14.24 5.41 -34.34
C ALA A 764 -14.05 4.18 -33.44
N GLN A 765 -14.75 4.12 -32.29
CA GLN A 765 -14.73 2.96 -31.39
C GLN A 765 -15.36 1.72 -32.06
N THR A 766 -16.41 1.92 -32.86
CA THR A 766 -17.06 0.84 -33.62
C THR A 766 -16.11 0.28 -34.70
N GLN A 767 -15.37 1.15 -35.39
CA GLN A 767 -14.36 0.73 -36.37
C GLN A 767 -13.19 -0.01 -35.71
N GLU A 768 -12.75 0.43 -34.53
CA GLU A 768 -11.69 -0.25 -33.77
C GLU A 768 -12.15 -1.65 -33.32
N ILE A 769 -13.39 -1.78 -32.82
CA ILE A 769 -13.98 -3.06 -32.43
C ILE A 769 -14.12 -4.00 -33.64
N LEU A 770 -14.58 -3.51 -34.79
CA LEU A 770 -14.67 -4.30 -36.03
C LEU A 770 -13.30 -4.78 -36.49
N SER A 771 -12.27 -3.93 -36.39
CA SER A 771 -10.89 -4.32 -36.71
C SER A 771 -10.34 -5.40 -35.77
N LEU A 772 -10.69 -5.34 -34.49
CA LEU A 772 -10.30 -6.34 -33.49
C LEU A 772 -11.03 -7.68 -33.71
N LEU A 773 -12.30 -7.64 -34.09
CA LEU A 773 -13.09 -8.82 -34.44
C LEU A 773 -12.53 -9.51 -35.70
N ARG A 774 -12.21 -8.74 -36.74
CA ARG A 774 -11.54 -9.25 -37.94
C ARG A 774 -10.23 -9.94 -37.63
N ASN A 775 -9.35 -9.28 -36.87
CA ASN A 775 -8.08 -9.86 -36.46
C ASN A 775 -8.27 -11.17 -35.70
N ARG A 776 -9.33 -11.27 -34.89
CA ARG A 776 -9.65 -12.48 -34.11
C ARG A 776 -10.18 -13.61 -34.97
N VAL A 777 -11.06 -13.33 -35.93
CA VAL A 777 -11.56 -14.32 -36.90
C VAL A 777 -10.44 -14.84 -37.80
N GLU A 778 -9.56 -13.95 -38.25
CA GLU A 778 -8.37 -14.31 -39.05
C GLU A 778 -7.37 -15.16 -38.24
N CYS A 779 -7.19 -14.86 -36.95
CA CYS A 779 -6.34 -15.66 -36.06
C CYS A 779 -6.94 -17.03 -35.69
N ALA A 780 -8.27 -17.18 -35.76
CA ALA A 780 -8.97 -18.41 -35.41
C ALA A 780 -9.10 -19.43 -36.58
N GLY A 781 -8.52 -19.12 -37.74
CA GLY A 781 -8.57 -19.99 -38.92
C GLY A 781 -9.31 -19.38 -40.12
N GLY A 782 -9.83 -18.15 -39.99
CA GLY A 782 -10.38 -17.38 -41.11
C GLY A 782 -11.68 -17.93 -41.66
N ASP A 783 -12.66 -18.16 -40.77
CA ASP A 783 -14.03 -18.53 -41.16
C ASP A 783 -14.57 -17.55 -42.22
N HIS A 784 -14.88 -18.08 -43.40
CA HIS A 784 -15.09 -17.28 -44.60
C HIS A 784 -16.37 -16.45 -44.52
N ASP A 785 -17.41 -17.01 -43.90
CA ASP A 785 -18.73 -16.39 -43.76
C ASP A 785 -18.68 -15.21 -42.77
N LEU A 786 -17.95 -15.39 -41.67
CA LEU A 786 -17.71 -14.34 -40.68
C LEU A 786 -16.91 -13.17 -41.26
N ILE A 787 -15.93 -13.44 -42.13
CA ILE A 787 -15.13 -12.39 -42.80
C ILE A 787 -16.00 -11.61 -43.80
N ILE A 788 -16.91 -12.27 -44.53
CA ILE A 788 -17.85 -11.59 -45.44
C ILE A 788 -18.84 -10.71 -44.67
N CYS A 789 -19.36 -11.20 -43.53
CA CYS A 789 -20.23 -10.41 -42.65
C CYS A 789 -19.50 -9.18 -42.07
N LEU A 790 -18.25 -9.34 -41.64
CA LEU A 790 -17.42 -8.22 -41.17
C LEU A 790 -17.14 -7.20 -42.28
N ASN A 791 -16.90 -7.65 -43.52
CA ASN A 791 -16.74 -6.77 -44.67
C ASN A 791 -18.02 -5.97 -44.97
N LYS A 792 -19.20 -6.57 -44.82
CA LYS A 792 -20.49 -5.87 -44.99
C LYS A 792 -20.73 -4.85 -43.88
N LEU A 793 -20.43 -5.21 -42.63
CA LEU A 793 -20.50 -4.32 -41.45
C LEU A 793 -19.52 -3.13 -41.55
N GLU A 794 -18.32 -3.33 -42.09
CA GLU A 794 -17.34 -2.26 -42.31
C GLU A 794 -17.71 -1.33 -43.48
N ARG A 795 -18.53 -1.79 -44.43
CA ARG A 795 -19.02 -0.99 -45.57
C ARG A 795 -20.32 -0.24 -45.29
N ALA A 796 -21.12 -0.72 -44.33
CA ALA A 796 -22.34 -0.05 -43.88
C ALA A 796 -22.16 1.43 -43.48
N PRO A 797 -21.02 1.90 -42.90
CA PRO A 797 -20.83 3.31 -42.53
C PRO A 797 -20.52 4.25 -43.71
N LEU A 798 -20.35 3.76 -44.95
CA LEU A 798 -19.80 4.57 -46.06
C LEU A 798 -20.82 5.14 -47.06
N ALA A 799 -22.13 4.93 -46.90
CA ALA A 799 -23.15 5.56 -47.75
C ALA A 799 -23.58 6.95 -47.23
N SER A 800 -23.56 7.92 -48.14
CA SER A 800 -23.81 9.35 -47.90
C SER A 800 -25.27 9.68 -47.57
N SER A 801 -25.63 9.76 -46.30
CA SER A 801 -26.54 10.80 -45.75
C SER A 801 -26.58 10.71 -44.22
N ARG A 802 -26.48 11.86 -43.54
CA ARG A 802 -26.07 11.97 -42.13
C ARG A 802 -27.21 11.94 -41.10
N SER A 803 -28.49 11.91 -41.50
CA SER A 803 -29.60 12.08 -40.54
C SER A 803 -30.48 10.84 -40.31
N THR A 804 -30.51 9.87 -41.22
CA THR A 804 -31.39 8.68 -41.08
C THR A 804 -30.72 7.53 -40.32
N ARG A 805 -29.38 7.54 -40.24
CA ARG A 805 -28.58 6.47 -39.63
C ARG A 805 -28.59 6.45 -38.10
N GLN A 806 -28.69 7.61 -37.46
CA GLN A 806 -28.68 7.68 -36.00
C GLN A 806 -29.94 7.00 -35.43
N SER A 807 -31.08 7.13 -36.10
CA SER A 807 -32.33 6.46 -35.68
C SER A 807 -32.28 4.95 -35.92
N GLN A 808 -31.74 4.50 -37.07
CA GLN A 808 -31.69 3.06 -37.40
C GLN A 808 -30.65 2.28 -36.57
N LEU A 809 -29.53 2.90 -36.19
CA LEU A 809 -28.57 2.30 -35.25
C LEU A 809 -29.14 2.25 -33.82
N THR A 810 -29.94 3.24 -33.43
CA THR A 810 -30.60 3.25 -32.12
C THR A 810 -31.67 2.16 -32.05
N ASP A 811 -32.48 1.97 -33.11
CA ASP A 811 -33.52 0.94 -33.14
C ASP A 811 -32.97 -0.50 -33.21
N PHE A 812 -31.78 -0.70 -33.78
CA PHE A 812 -31.15 -2.03 -33.83
C PHE A 812 -30.65 -2.50 -32.45
N PHE A 813 -30.06 -1.60 -31.66
CA PHE A 813 -29.56 -1.94 -30.31
C PHE A 813 -30.64 -1.89 -29.21
N VAL A 814 -31.86 -1.48 -29.55
CA VAL A 814 -33.02 -1.48 -28.65
C VAL A 814 -33.92 -2.71 -28.89
N ARG A 815 -33.73 -3.46 -29.98
CA ARG A 815 -34.54 -4.64 -30.35
C ARG A 815 -33.88 -6.01 -30.14
N GLU A 816 -32.59 -6.08 -29.84
CA GLU A 816 -31.89 -7.27 -29.30
C GLU A 816 -31.18 -6.91 -27.99
#